data_AF-A0A9J2P4N1-F1
#
_entry.id   AF-A0A9J2P4N1-F1
#
_cell.length_a   1.000
_cell.length_b   1.000
_cell.length_c   1.000
_cell.angle_alpha   90.00
_cell.angle_beta   90.00
_cell.angle_gamma   90.00
#
_symmetry.space_group_name_H-M   'P 1'
#
loop_
_entity.id
_entity.type
_entity.pdbx_description
1 polymer ?
#
loop_
_entity_poly.entity_id
_entity_poly.type
_entity_poly.pdbx_seq_one_letter_code
_entity_poly.pdbx_strand_id
1 'polypeptide(L)'
;MASVRSAKLAVRGDCWSAAKMISWHTPYNRLLHLSLFFAVLPWLYSYFNEQHRIQSYSVEQALMISWDKIITQPTILFRRAVIGINCNVDLVVSGTGLLERMNATSHKRDDHQVLNNVDDLYEAFAYFFSRGAAAERHTSDEKTFQTLVQTAGESRQRPHYYIGGNAALMAEKIATAFPRTTAYLVGPIGPRSQALLHPSIVRTNSTLIVKDEVHVIMEYKQGEILGEYVAPASSRFITSHDQYSGSSVVIEMFFKAIAQFNPDIIILSGVHLLQNQNREMRMEKLRLIKRNLMQVNRNTPIHLELGSIGDADHVAEVLNRIVPHVDSLGLNEQELAFFSHVANGPYTDLYPIAPGAVHVHKVVEMLYWLLTTYGHDKSDPESKNYKYKLSRIHFHSLTFHLMVYRGTDWSNLAAALAAGAKVAGRQACQISGGDMNTDNLELRSSMSVLLDKEVEKSYNFEPQKPIASWMRKDVVFIFTPVLVCKFPTKTVGVDDAISATGLIYSQFYRFERSCYGSFNLSLERFNVAEIMQSSTLSLLWREDSRCRTHICLRINRTVVMRRLWYPAVIAQRGVRQRRSPAAKPVDWLQESATYVDAHTAVVDPFTSSPYPEKDVLEILKNADAKSLSEHRKRMIEKHKKRKLTQLNFDHIPIEEQIVVLFPGQGAQHVGMGSKSMDCPEASKLYDEASEILGYDLKKLCLEALRLVDARAKAMHECNQRISSGMLTVRVSAISRLDEAMADARNLAKEKGELALCEVSNYLFCGAKVVGASATCLQFLEDNQERYAFHVVKRLPVSGAFHTRLMDGAIEPMRKALKDSKVWVIVCMKYFNVVDVRGRAESSHQLKTRFSSGVTLMAPRVNVYSNYTGKVYDRKLAEIRNSIVKQIASPVKWEQILQLLYRKHQDYKFPTYMEVGPGRQLGAMLLQVSKKAYKHYENVAA
;
A
#
# COMPACT_ATOMS: atom_id res chain seq x y z
N MET A 1 39.96 21.97 -27.78
CA MET A 1 40.67 20.93 -26.99
C MET A 1 41.27 21.41 -25.65
N ALA A 2 41.06 22.65 -25.18
CA ALA A 2 41.65 23.12 -23.90
C ALA A 2 40.83 22.79 -22.63
N SER A 3 39.52 22.58 -22.73
CA SER A 3 38.61 22.38 -21.58
C SER A 3 38.62 20.98 -20.94
N VAL A 4 39.25 19.99 -21.58
CA VAL A 4 39.24 18.58 -21.09
C VAL A 4 40.32 18.32 -20.03
N ARG A 5 41.31 19.21 -19.87
CA ARG A 5 42.39 19.05 -18.88
C ARG A 5 42.00 19.53 -17.47
N SER A 6 41.11 20.52 -17.32
CA SER A 6 40.65 21.02 -16.01
C SER A 6 39.75 20.02 -15.28
N ALA A 7 38.81 19.37 -15.98
CA ALA A 7 37.92 18.37 -15.38
C ALA A 7 38.68 17.14 -14.82
N LYS A 8 39.76 16.69 -15.49
CA LYS A 8 40.61 15.58 -15.01
C LYS A 8 41.40 15.91 -13.74
N LEU A 9 41.59 17.19 -13.42
CA LEU A 9 42.28 17.63 -12.19
C LEU A 9 41.33 17.70 -10.99
N ALA A 10 40.09 18.17 -11.17
CA ALA A 10 39.08 18.19 -10.11
C ALA A 10 38.74 16.76 -9.62
N VAL A 11 38.51 15.82 -10.55
CA VAL A 11 38.23 14.40 -10.22
C VAL A 11 39.38 13.73 -9.45
N ARG A 12 40.63 14.17 -9.64
CA ARG A 12 41.77 13.68 -8.86
C ARG A 12 41.85 14.26 -7.45
N GLY A 13 41.40 15.49 -7.23
CA GLY A 13 41.49 16.17 -5.93
C GLY A 13 40.58 15.56 -4.85
N ASP A 14 39.29 15.40 -5.18
CA ASP A 14 38.29 14.96 -4.20
C ASP A 14 38.29 13.44 -3.99
N CYS A 15 38.62 12.67 -5.04
CA CYS A 15 38.78 11.22 -4.91
C CYS A 15 40.01 10.84 -4.05
N TRP A 16 41.09 11.65 -4.08
CA TRP A 16 42.24 11.47 -3.20
C TRP A 16 42.01 11.91 -1.75
N SER A 17 41.15 12.89 -1.49
CA SER A 17 40.82 13.29 -0.11
C SER A 17 39.87 12.28 0.55
N ALA A 18 38.92 11.70 -0.19
CA ALA A 18 38.17 10.54 0.25
C ALA A 18 39.07 9.31 0.51
N ALA A 19 40.05 9.04 -0.37
CA ALA A 19 41.02 7.96 -0.16
C ALA A 19 41.97 8.21 1.03
N LYS A 20 42.35 9.47 1.31
CA LYS A 20 43.18 9.82 2.47
C LYS A 20 42.49 9.56 3.81
N MET A 21 41.17 9.72 3.91
CA MET A 21 40.40 9.34 5.11
C MET A 21 40.41 7.83 5.41
N ILE A 22 40.85 6.99 4.47
CA ILE A 22 40.91 5.53 4.61
C ILE A 22 42.34 5.05 4.99
N SER A 23 43.31 5.96 5.04
CA SER A 23 44.68 5.66 5.47
C SER A 23 44.95 6.15 6.90
N TRP A 24 45.76 5.39 7.66
CA TRP A 24 46.12 5.59 9.10
C TRP A 24 44.94 5.29 10.07
N HIS A 25 44.94 4.22 10.89
CA HIS A 25 45.93 3.19 11.20
C HIS A 25 45.29 1.79 11.34
N THR A 26 45.75 0.80 10.59
CA THR A 26 46.01 -0.61 11.03
C THR A 26 46.44 -1.45 9.81
N PRO A 27 47.36 -2.44 9.93
CA PRO A 27 47.83 -3.19 8.75
C PRO A 27 46.82 -4.20 8.17
N TYR A 28 45.73 -4.52 8.88
CA TYR A 28 45.10 -5.84 8.81
C TYR A 28 43.87 -6.02 7.90
N ASN A 29 43.43 -5.02 7.13
CA ASN A 29 42.19 -5.14 6.34
C ASN A 29 42.20 -4.49 4.94
N ARG A 30 43.34 -4.58 4.22
CA ARG A 30 43.46 -4.02 2.85
C ARG A 30 42.39 -4.53 1.86
N LEU A 31 41.98 -5.80 1.98
CA LEU A 31 40.93 -6.42 1.15
C LEU A 31 39.53 -5.85 1.44
N LEU A 32 39.22 -5.52 2.70
CA LEU A 32 37.94 -4.94 3.08
C LEU A 32 37.80 -3.51 2.55
N HIS A 33 38.88 -2.72 2.60
CA HIS A 33 38.90 -1.38 2.01
C HIS A 33 38.80 -1.41 0.49
N LEU A 34 39.49 -2.33 -0.19
CA LEU A 34 39.36 -2.53 -1.64
C LEU A 34 37.93 -2.90 -2.06
N SER A 35 37.29 -3.84 -1.37
CA SER A 35 35.91 -4.26 -1.68
C SER A 35 34.87 -3.18 -1.39
N LEU A 36 35.02 -2.39 -0.32
CA LEU A 36 34.23 -1.17 -0.10
C LEU A 36 34.45 -0.15 -1.24
N PHE A 37 35.68 0.07 -1.68
CA PHE A 37 35.98 0.98 -2.79
C PHE A 37 35.32 0.51 -4.10
N PHE A 38 35.44 -0.78 -4.44
CA PHE A 38 34.82 -1.36 -5.64
C PHE A 38 33.29 -1.44 -5.59
N ALA A 39 32.66 -1.41 -4.40
CA ALA A 39 31.20 -1.33 -4.29
C ALA A 39 30.67 0.11 -4.34
N VAL A 40 31.37 1.04 -3.67
CA VAL A 40 30.93 2.43 -3.53
C VAL A 40 31.22 3.25 -4.78
N LEU A 41 32.36 3.03 -5.46
CA LEU A 41 32.73 3.84 -6.64
C LEU A 41 31.76 3.66 -7.83
N PRO A 42 31.32 2.44 -8.22
CA PRO A 42 30.33 2.26 -9.28
C PRO A 42 28.94 2.73 -8.87
N TRP A 43 28.58 2.63 -7.59
CA TRP A 43 27.31 3.15 -7.08
C TRP A 43 27.26 4.68 -7.12
N LEU A 44 28.33 5.35 -6.67
CA LEU A 44 28.48 6.81 -6.80
C LEU A 44 28.54 7.23 -8.27
N TYR A 45 29.29 6.53 -9.12
CA TYR A 45 29.36 6.82 -10.56
C TYR A 45 27.98 6.69 -11.22
N SER A 46 27.23 5.62 -10.92
CA SER A 46 25.86 5.44 -11.42
C SER A 46 24.94 6.55 -10.93
N TYR A 47 24.95 6.83 -9.63
CA TYR A 47 24.11 7.87 -9.01
C TYR A 47 24.40 9.27 -9.57
N PHE A 48 25.67 9.66 -9.69
CA PHE A 48 26.06 10.96 -10.27
C PHE A 48 25.77 11.02 -11.78
N ASN A 49 26.01 9.95 -12.54
CA ASN A 49 25.74 9.93 -13.97
C ASN A 49 24.23 9.94 -14.27
N GLU A 50 23.40 9.33 -13.42
CA GLU A 50 21.94 9.40 -13.51
C GLU A 50 21.41 10.80 -13.10
N GLN A 51 21.95 11.41 -12.03
CA GLN A 51 21.62 12.79 -11.66
C GLN A 51 22.01 13.79 -12.77
N HIS A 52 23.21 13.66 -13.36
CA HIS A 52 23.66 14.50 -14.47
C HIS A 52 22.83 14.29 -15.76
N ARG A 53 22.42 13.05 -16.08
CA ARG A 53 21.51 12.82 -17.21
C ARG A 53 20.18 13.53 -17.04
N ILE A 54 19.60 13.55 -15.83
CA ILE A 54 18.30 14.19 -15.64
C ILE A 54 18.41 15.74 -15.65
N GLN A 55 19.59 16.30 -15.32
CA GLN A 55 19.85 17.74 -15.55
C GLN A 55 20.01 18.11 -17.04
N SER A 56 20.19 17.15 -17.94
CA SER A 56 20.26 17.38 -19.40
C SER A 56 18.93 17.21 -20.14
N TYR A 57 17.87 16.77 -19.45
CA TYR A 57 16.53 16.64 -20.01
C TYR A 57 15.70 17.91 -19.81
N SER A 58 14.65 18.11 -20.63
CA SER A 58 13.67 19.16 -20.37
C SER A 58 12.91 18.90 -19.07
N VAL A 59 12.25 19.94 -18.54
CA VAL A 59 11.41 19.83 -17.33
C VAL A 59 10.33 18.76 -17.51
N GLU A 60 9.70 18.74 -18.68
CA GLU A 60 8.64 17.82 -19.08
C GLU A 60 9.15 16.37 -19.19
N GLN A 61 10.33 16.17 -19.79
CA GLN A 61 10.97 14.86 -19.88
C GLN A 61 11.37 14.32 -18.50
N ALA A 62 11.99 15.15 -17.66
CA ALA A 62 12.37 14.78 -16.30
C ALA A 62 11.15 14.45 -15.43
N LEU A 63 10.04 15.18 -15.60
CA LEU A 63 8.76 14.94 -14.96
C LEU A 63 8.12 13.61 -15.42
N MET A 64 8.10 13.35 -16.73
CA MET A 64 7.58 12.10 -17.32
C MET A 64 8.35 10.88 -16.81
N ILE A 65 9.69 10.93 -16.82
CA ILE A 65 10.57 9.87 -16.30
C ILE A 65 10.31 9.64 -14.80
N SER A 66 10.09 10.71 -14.04
CA SER A 66 9.83 10.61 -12.60
C SER A 66 8.47 10.00 -12.29
N TRP A 67 7.43 10.28 -13.08
CA TRP A 67 6.17 9.55 -13.00
C TRP A 67 6.34 8.06 -13.34
N ASP A 68 7.08 7.70 -14.39
CA ASP A 68 7.31 6.28 -14.72
C ASP A 68 8.04 5.50 -13.61
N LYS A 69 8.89 6.16 -12.82
CA LYS A 69 9.51 5.57 -11.62
C LYS A 69 8.54 5.40 -10.44
N ILE A 70 7.44 6.16 -10.40
CA ILE A 70 6.44 6.15 -9.32
C ILE A 70 5.23 5.26 -9.66
N ILE A 71 4.86 5.14 -10.94
CA ILE A 71 3.70 4.39 -11.40
C ILE A 71 3.95 2.87 -11.24
N THR A 72 3.51 2.32 -10.12
CA THR A 72 3.53 0.88 -9.83
C THR A 72 2.13 0.29 -9.84
N GLN A 73 1.97 -0.91 -10.42
CA GLN A 73 0.70 -1.65 -10.35
C GLN A 73 0.33 -2.00 -8.89
N PRO A 74 -0.96 -1.97 -8.52
CA PRO A 74 -1.40 -2.39 -7.20
C PRO A 74 -1.22 -3.91 -7.01
N THR A 75 -1.05 -4.34 -5.74
CA THR A 75 -0.85 -5.76 -5.38
C THR A 75 -2.13 -6.58 -5.42
N ILE A 76 -3.29 -5.95 -5.29
CA ILE A 76 -4.58 -6.55 -5.64
C ILE A 76 -5.24 -5.66 -6.70
N LEU A 77 -5.56 -6.29 -7.83
CA LEU A 77 -6.12 -5.70 -9.03
C LEU A 77 -7.63 -5.93 -9.05
N PHE A 78 -8.39 -4.92 -9.47
CA PHE A 78 -9.77 -5.12 -9.90
C PHE A 78 -9.78 -5.92 -11.21
N ARG A 79 -10.31 -7.15 -11.20
CA ARG A 79 -10.38 -8.01 -12.39
C ARG A 79 -11.71 -7.89 -13.12
N ARG A 80 -12.80 -7.62 -12.41
CA ARG A 80 -14.15 -7.40 -12.96
C ARG A 80 -14.64 -6.02 -12.57
N ALA A 81 -14.85 -5.14 -13.54
CA ALA A 81 -15.42 -3.81 -13.35
C ALA A 81 -16.79 -3.73 -14.03
N VAL A 82 -17.86 -3.47 -13.28
CA VAL A 82 -19.20 -3.17 -13.84
C VAL A 82 -19.37 -1.66 -13.92
N ILE A 83 -19.71 -1.17 -15.10
CA ILE A 83 -19.61 0.23 -15.50
C ILE A 83 -20.93 0.66 -16.15
N GLY A 84 -21.49 1.79 -15.75
CA GLY A 84 -22.73 2.33 -16.30
C GLY A 84 -23.01 3.76 -15.79
N ILE A 85 -24.00 4.49 -16.28
CA ILE A 85 -25.06 4.03 -17.19
C ILE A 85 -25.13 4.75 -18.54
N ASN A 86 -24.41 5.86 -18.73
CA ASN A 86 -24.46 6.63 -19.98
C ASN A 86 -23.52 6.07 -21.06
N CYS A 87 -24.09 5.88 -22.25
CA CYS A 87 -23.40 5.40 -23.43
C CYS A 87 -24.10 6.01 -24.65
N ASN A 88 -23.40 6.84 -25.42
CA ASN A 88 -23.95 7.50 -26.58
C ASN A 88 -22.92 7.52 -27.72
N VAL A 89 -23.29 8.04 -28.88
CA VAL A 89 -22.38 8.31 -29.99
C VAL A 89 -22.25 9.81 -30.16
N ASP A 90 -21.02 10.32 -30.06
CA ASP A 90 -20.70 11.72 -30.31
C ASP A 90 -20.53 11.94 -31.82
N LEU A 91 -21.33 12.84 -32.39
CA LEU A 91 -21.26 13.30 -33.78
C LEU A 91 -20.59 14.67 -33.80
N VAL A 92 -19.30 14.71 -34.17
CA VAL A 92 -18.50 15.94 -34.16
C VAL A 92 -18.57 16.65 -35.52
N VAL A 93 -18.97 17.92 -35.50
CA VAL A 93 -19.15 18.78 -36.68
C VAL A 93 -18.76 20.24 -36.40
N SER A 94 -18.44 21.01 -37.43
CA SER A 94 -18.33 22.47 -37.33
C SER A 94 -19.70 23.08 -37.00
N GLY A 95 -19.77 23.86 -35.92
CA GLY A 95 -21.01 24.46 -35.44
C GLY A 95 -21.56 25.55 -36.35
N THR A 96 -20.70 26.46 -36.80
CA THR A 96 -21.04 27.52 -37.77
C THR A 96 -21.58 26.91 -39.07
N GLY A 97 -20.83 26.00 -39.68
CA GLY A 97 -21.24 25.33 -40.91
C GLY A 97 -22.49 24.45 -40.76
N LEU A 98 -22.81 23.96 -39.56
CA LEU A 98 -24.07 23.27 -39.29
C LEU A 98 -25.26 24.25 -39.32
N LEU A 99 -25.14 25.39 -38.62
CA LEU A 99 -26.17 26.43 -38.61
C LEU A 99 -26.41 27.00 -40.02
N GLU A 100 -25.35 27.23 -40.79
CA GLU A 100 -25.44 27.61 -42.21
C GLU A 100 -26.23 26.58 -43.04
N ARG A 101 -25.95 25.27 -42.88
CA ARG A 101 -26.68 24.21 -43.60
C ARG A 101 -28.15 24.09 -43.18
N MET A 102 -28.46 24.42 -41.93
CA MET A 102 -29.84 24.48 -41.44
C MET A 102 -30.57 25.77 -41.83
N ASN A 103 -29.88 26.73 -42.47
CA ASN A 103 -30.38 28.07 -42.76
C ASN A 103 -30.90 28.78 -41.48
N ALA A 104 -30.22 28.55 -40.36
CA ALA A 104 -30.58 29.08 -39.04
C ALA A 104 -30.02 30.49 -38.85
N THR A 105 -30.88 31.46 -38.52
CA THR A 105 -30.50 32.86 -38.27
C THR A 105 -31.38 33.51 -37.21
N SER A 106 -30.80 34.03 -36.14
CA SER A 106 -31.47 34.96 -35.22
C SER A 106 -30.66 36.23 -35.00
N HIS A 107 -31.36 37.33 -34.70
CA HIS A 107 -30.76 38.62 -34.31
C HIS A 107 -30.49 38.72 -32.80
N LYS A 108 -30.89 37.72 -32.01
CA LYS A 108 -30.69 37.69 -30.56
C LYS A 108 -29.51 36.82 -30.16
N ARG A 109 -29.16 36.91 -28.88
CA ARG A 109 -28.06 36.17 -28.26
C ARG A 109 -28.36 35.92 -26.79
N ASP A 110 -29.31 35.03 -26.56
CA ASP A 110 -29.80 34.63 -25.24
C ASP A 110 -29.37 33.20 -24.88
N ASP A 111 -29.27 32.90 -23.59
CA ASP A 111 -29.00 31.54 -23.10
C ASP A 111 -30.30 30.78 -22.84
N HIS A 112 -30.52 29.70 -23.59
CA HIS A 112 -31.67 28.83 -23.44
C HIS A 112 -31.27 27.56 -22.69
N GLN A 113 -31.95 27.26 -21.58
CA GLN A 113 -31.68 26.03 -20.80
C GLN A 113 -32.15 24.76 -21.53
N VAL A 114 -33.21 24.87 -22.33
CA VAL A 114 -33.78 23.81 -23.17
C VAL A 114 -34.04 24.40 -24.54
N LEU A 115 -33.66 23.68 -25.60
CA LEU A 115 -33.80 24.11 -26.99
C LEU A 115 -35.08 23.48 -27.57
N ASN A 116 -36.07 24.30 -27.89
CA ASN A 116 -37.38 23.85 -28.36
C ASN A 116 -37.52 23.93 -29.89
N ASN A 117 -36.65 24.70 -30.53
CA ASN A 117 -36.63 24.96 -31.95
C ASN A 117 -35.19 25.29 -32.41
N VAL A 118 -35.02 25.58 -33.71
CA VAL A 118 -33.70 25.86 -34.31
C VAL A 118 -33.17 27.27 -33.97
N ASP A 119 -34.05 28.23 -33.67
CA ASP A 119 -33.66 29.58 -33.27
C ASP A 119 -33.10 29.59 -31.84
N ASP A 120 -33.72 28.85 -30.91
CA ASP A 120 -33.18 28.62 -29.55
C ASP A 120 -31.75 28.05 -29.63
N LEU A 121 -31.51 27.10 -30.55
CA LEU A 121 -30.18 26.52 -30.81
C LEU A 121 -29.20 27.56 -31.35
N TYR A 122 -29.61 28.39 -32.31
CA TYR A 122 -28.76 29.45 -32.86
C TYR A 122 -28.39 30.48 -31.78
N GLU A 123 -29.37 30.95 -31.01
CA GLU A 123 -29.19 31.97 -29.97
C GLU A 123 -28.27 31.47 -28.85
N ALA A 124 -28.52 30.25 -28.35
CA ALA A 124 -27.67 29.63 -27.34
C ALA A 124 -26.25 29.36 -27.88
N PHE A 125 -26.12 28.86 -29.12
CA PHE A 125 -24.81 28.68 -29.74
C PHE A 125 -24.05 30.01 -29.84
N ALA A 126 -24.67 31.08 -30.35
CA ALA A 126 -24.08 32.41 -30.44
C ALA A 126 -23.70 33.00 -29.06
N TYR A 127 -24.51 32.74 -28.03
CA TYR A 127 -24.25 33.14 -26.66
C TYR A 127 -22.96 32.53 -26.10
N PHE A 128 -22.71 31.24 -26.35
CA PHE A 128 -21.48 30.58 -25.90
C PHE A 128 -20.29 30.81 -26.83
N PHE A 129 -20.52 30.84 -28.15
CA PHE A 129 -19.53 31.13 -29.19
C PHE A 129 -18.84 32.48 -28.96
N SER A 130 -19.61 33.55 -28.78
CA SER A 130 -19.07 34.90 -28.51
C SER A 130 -18.32 35.04 -27.18
N ARG A 131 -18.41 34.03 -26.29
CA ARG A 131 -17.65 33.94 -25.03
C ARG A 131 -16.48 32.95 -25.10
N GLY A 132 -16.37 32.15 -26.17
CA GLY A 132 -15.41 31.04 -26.24
C GLY A 132 -15.65 29.94 -25.19
N ALA A 133 -16.88 29.83 -24.69
CA ALA A 133 -17.23 29.00 -23.55
C ALA A 133 -17.89 27.68 -23.98
N ALA A 134 -17.67 26.61 -23.22
CA ALA A 134 -18.30 25.31 -23.48
C ALA A 134 -19.71 25.28 -22.86
N ALA A 135 -20.64 24.61 -23.54
CA ALA A 135 -22.00 24.39 -23.04
C ALA A 135 -22.58 23.07 -23.56
N GLU A 136 -23.57 22.56 -22.83
CA GLU A 136 -24.38 21.40 -23.21
C GLU A 136 -25.85 21.74 -22.94
N ARG A 137 -26.74 21.39 -23.89
CA ARG A 137 -28.18 21.67 -23.81
C ARG A 137 -29.01 20.49 -24.30
N HIS A 138 -30.24 20.40 -23.79
CA HIS A 138 -31.21 19.41 -24.23
C HIS A 138 -32.10 19.98 -25.33
N THR A 139 -32.27 19.27 -26.45
CA THR A 139 -33.32 19.56 -27.44
C THR A 139 -34.61 18.86 -27.02
N SER A 140 -35.71 19.59 -26.82
CA SER A 140 -36.96 19.00 -26.31
C SER A 140 -37.79 18.26 -27.37
N ASP A 141 -37.76 18.71 -28.63
CA ASP A 141 -38.45 18.03 -29.74
C ASP A 141 -37.54 17.01 -30.44
N GLU A 142 -37.98 15.73 -30.46
CA GLU A 142 -37.26 14.66 -31.13
C GLU A 142 -37.11 14.92 -32.64
N LYS A 143 -38.15 15.46 -33.31
CA LYS A 143 -38.14 15.63 -34.76
C LYS A 143 -37.09 16.65 -35.19
N THR A 144 -37.07 17.82 -34.53
CA THR A 144 -36.06 18.85 -34.71
C THR A 144 -34.65 18.30 -34.46
N PHE A 145 -34.48 17.45 -33.43
CA PHE A 145 -33.20 16.79 -33.17
C PHE A 145 -32.82 15.77 -34.25
N GLN A 146 -33.76 15.01 -34.82
CA GLN A 146 -33.48 14.12 -35.94
C GLN A 146 -33.04 14.89 -37.20
N THR A 147 -33.69 16.02 -37.50
CA THR A 147 -33.27 16.90 -38.60
C THR A 147 -31.85 17.42 -38.37
N LEU A 148 -31.52 17.88 -37.15
CA LEU A 148 -30.17 18.29 -36.77
C LEU A 148 -29.14 17.18 -37.01
N VAL A 149 -29.40 15.96 -36.54
CA VAL A 149 -28.51 14.79 -36.71
C VAL A 149 -28.35 14.42 -38.19
N GLN A 150 -29.42 14.51 -38.98
CA GLN A 150 -29.35 14.26 -40.43
C GLN A 150 -28.50 15.32 -41.15
N THR A 151 -28.75 16.61 -40.94
CA THR A 151 -27.99 17.72 -41.55
C THR A 151 -26.53 17.78 -41.07
N ALA A 152 -26.25 17.27 -39.87
CA ALA A 152 -24.90 17.02 -39.38
C ALA A 152 -24.23 15.83 -40.08
N GLY A 153 -24.97 14.77 -40.39
CA GLY A 153 -24.49 13.59 -41.11
C GLY A 153 -24.22 13.80 -42.62
N GLU A 154 -24.90 14.77 -43.24
CA GLU A 154 -24.79 15.09 -44.69
C GLU A 154 -23.61 16.03 -45.03
N SER A 155 -22.66 16.25 -44.12
CA SER A 155 -21.53 17.15 -44.34
C SER A 155 -20.57 16.69 -45.46
N ARG A 156 -20.02 17.64 -46.24
CA ARG A 156 -19.05 17.37 -47.32
C ARG A 156 -17.76 16.67 -46.86
N GLN A 157 -17.39 16.84 -45.60
CA GLN A 157 -16.38 16.02 -44.93
C GLN A 157 -17.13 14.87 -44.22
N ARG A 158 -16.62 13.63 -44.29
CA ARG A 158 -17.29 12.49 -43.63
C ARG A 158 -17.49 12.81 -42.14
N PRO A 159 -18.72 12.71 -41.61
CA PRO A 159 -18.98 12.96 -40.20
C PRO A 159 -18.19 11.97 -39.34
N HIS A 160 -17.49 12.47 -38.34
CA HIS A 160 -16.72 11.63 -37.43
C HIS A 160 -17.59 11.26 -36.23
N TYR A 161 -17.87 9.96 -36.11
CA TYR A 161 -18.57 9.39 -34.98
C TYR A 161 -17.56 8.83 -33.97
N TYR A 162 -17.70 9.22 -32.72
CA TYR A 162 -16.90 8.70 -31.60
C TYR A 162 -17.80 8.06 -30.55
N ILE A 163 -17.24 7.16 -29.74
CA ILE A 163 -17.94 6.70 -28.54
C ILE A 163 -17.99 7.85 -27.53
N GLY A 164 -19.20 8.11 -27.01
CA GLY A 164 -19.49 9.16 -26.05
C GLY A 164 -20.12 8.61 -24.77
N GLY A 165 -20.20 9.45 -23.75
CA GLY A 165 -20.76 9.12 -22.45
C GLY A 165 -19.70 8.58 -21.50
N ASN A 166 -19.63 9.17 -20.31
CA ASN A 166 -18.60 8.93 -19.30
C ASN A 166 -18.39 7.43 -19.02
N ALA A 167 -19.47 6.69 -18.75
CA ALA A 167 -19.37 5.27 -18.44
C ALA A 167 -18.81 4.44 -19.62
N ALA A 168 -19.23 4.73 -20.86
CA ALA A 168 -18.66 4.09 -22.04
C ALA A 168 -17.19 4.47 -22.28
N LEU A 169 -16.82 5.74 -22.09
CA LEU A 169 -15.45 6.25 -22.20
C LEU A 169 -14.51 5.64 -21.14
N MET A 170 -14.98 5.49 -19.90
CA MET A 170 -14.25 4.78 -18.84
C MET A 170 -14.11 3.28 -19.17
N ALA A 171 -15.15 2.63 -19.69
CA ALA A 171 -15.08 1.22 -20.11
C ALA A 171 -14.10 1.01 -21.27
N GLU A 172 -14.12 1.89 -22.27
CA GLU A 172 -13.17 1.93 -23.40
C GLU A 172 -11.73 2.11 -22.90
N LYS A 173 -11.49 3.03 -21.96
CA LYS A 173 -10.18 3.21 -21.35
C LYS A 173 -9.70 1.98 -20.59
N ILE A 174 -10.58 1.32 -19.85
CA ILE A 174 -10.26 0.11 -19.09
C ILE A 174 -9.93 -1.04 -20.04
N ALA A 175 -10.76 -1.26 -21.05
CA ALA A 175 -10.59 -2.33 -22.04
C ALA A 175 -9.30 -2.18 -22.86
N THR A 176 -8.93 -0.95 -23.26
CA THR A 176 -7.75 -0.67 -24.09
C THR A 176 -6.44 -0.63 -23.30
N ALA A 177 -6.43 -0.04 -22.09
CA ALA A 177 -5.20 0.15 -21.31
C ALA A 177 -4.93 -0.95 -20.26
N PHE A 178 -5.95 -1.72 -19.85
CA PHE A 178 -5.87 -2.66 -18.73
C PHE A 178 -6.40 -4.05 -19.08
N PRO A 179 -5.70 -4.84 -19.94
CA PRO A 179 -6.17 -6.15 -20.42
C PRO A 179 -6.34 -7.23 -19.33
N ARG A 180 -5.96 -6.96 -18.08
CA ARG A 180 -6.21 -7.82 -16.91
C ARG A 180 -7.54 -7.51 -16.19
N THR A 181 -8.25 -6.47 -16.62
CA THR A 181 -9.52 -6.01 -16.05
C THR A 181 -10.60 -6.14 -17.12
N THR A 182 -11.55 -7.06 -16.92
CA THR A 182 -12.74 -7.19 -17.76
C THR A 182 -13.71 -6.06 -17.43
N ALA A 183 -13.97 -5.21 -18.42
CA ALA A 183 -15.01 -4.18 -18.36
C ALA A 183 -16.36 -4.76 -18.80
N TYR A 184 -17.37 -4.63 -17.95
CA TYR A 184 -18.76 -4.97 -18.22
C TYR A 184 -19.54 -3.65 -18.32
N LEU A 185 -19.85 -3.23 -19.56
CA LEU A 185 -20.58 -1.97 -19.80
C LEU A 185 -22.08 -2.23 -19.81
N VAL A 186 -22.82 -1.42 -19.06
CA VAL A 186 -24.29 -1.40 -19.05
C VAL A 186 -24.76 0.03 -19.31
N GLY A 187 -25.47 0.22 -20.42
CA GLY A 187 -26.02 1.49 -20.86
C GLY A 187 -26.88 1.28 -22.11
N PRO A 188 -27.40 2.35 -22.74
CA PRO A 188 -28.00 2.23 -24.07
C PRO A 188 -26.93 1.96 -25.13
N ILE A 189 -26.90 0.75 -25.70
CA ILE A 189 -25.93 0.35 -26.73
C ILE A 189 -26.68 0.06 -28.02
N GLY A 190 -26.64 0.98 -28.98
CA GLY A 190 -27.16 0.76 -30.33
C GLY A 190 -26.13 0.15 -31.29
N PRO A 191 -26.51 -0.09 -32.56
CA PRO A 191 -25.63 -0.74 -33.53
C PRO A 191 -24.31 0.01 -33.80
N ARG A 192 -24.30 1.35 -33.75
CA ARG A 192 -23.11 2.17 -34.05
C ARG A 192 -22.16 2.22 -32.86
N SER A 193 -22.66 2.47 -31.64
CA SER A 193 -21.88 2.38 -30.41
C SER A 193 -21.33 0.96 -30.21
N GLN A 194 -22.10 -0.08 -30.52
CA GLN A 194 -21.63 -1.48 -30.49
C GLN A 194 -20.43 -1.72 -31.42
N ALA A 195 -20.38 -1.05 -32.57
CA ALA A 195 -19.27 -1.14 -33.54
C ALA A 195 -18.06 -0.26 -33.18
N LEU A 196 -18.27 0.83 -32.43
CA LEU A 196 -17.21 1.74 -31.95
C LEU A 196 -16.52 1.26 -30.67
N LEU A 197 -17.24 0.53 -29.80
CA LEU A 197 -16.72 0.00 -28.53
C LEU A 197 -15.70 -1.12 -28.73
N HIS A 198 -14.65 -1.12 -27.91
CA HIS A 198 -13.59 -2.13 -27.94
C HIS A 198 -14.14 -3.56 -27.82
N PRO A 199 -13.69 -4.54 -28.65
CA PRO A 199 -14.26 -5.88 -28.68
C PRO A 199 -14.27 -6.63 -27.34
N SER A 200 -13.30 -6.37 -26.45
CA SER A 200 -13.21 -7.02 -25.13
C SER A 200 -14.20 -6.48 -24.08
N ILE A 201 -14.96 -5.42 -24.38
CA ILE A 201 -16.02 -4.93 -23.50
C ILE A 201 -17.18 -5.93 -23.53
N VAL A 202 -17.44 -6.53 -22.37
CA VAL A 202 -18.56 -7.45 -22.17
C VAL A 202 -19.84 -6.65 -22.07
N ARG A 203 -20.84 -7.07 -22.85
CA ARG A 203 -22.13 -6.40 -23.04
C ARG A 203 -23.24 -7.40 -22.72
N THR A 204 -24.32 -6.96 -22.09
CA THR A 204 -25.50 -7.80 -21.80
C THR A 204 -26.52 -7.70 -22.92
N ASN A 205 -27.17 -8.79 -23.34
CA ASN A 205 -28.16 -8.70 -24.43
C ASN A 205 -29.34 -7.75 -24.13
N SER A 206 -29.63 -7.47 -22.85
CA SER A 206 -30.65 -6.51 -22.42
C SER A 206 -30.29 -5.04 -22.69
N THR A 207 -29.02 -4.68 -22.92
CA THR A 207 -28.58 -3.29 -23.17
C THR A 207 -28.68 -2.84 -24.62
N LEU A 208 -29.06 -3.75 -25.51
CA LEU A 208 -29.12 -3.46 -26.94
C LEU A 208 -30.40 -2.66 -27.27
N ILE A 209 -30.22 -1.47 -27.82
CA ILE A 209 -31.32 -0.63 -28.34
C ILE A 209 -31.29 -0.58 -29.86
N VAL A 210 -32.45 -0.34 -30.49
CA VAL A 210 -32.60 -0.40 -31.96
C VAL A 210 -31.85 0.74 -32.68
N LYS A 211 -31.67 1.87 -32.00
CA LYS A 211 -31.10 3.10 -32.52
C LYS A 211 -30.22 3.73 -31.44
N ASP A 212 -28.99 4.11 -31.78
CA ASP A 212 -28.08 4.76 -30.85
C ASP A 212 -28.59 6.12 -30.36
N GLU A 213 -28.30 6.43 -29.09
CA GLU A 213 -28.33 7.81 -28.60
C GLU A 213 -27.21 8.61 -29.26
N VAL A 214 -27.53 9.79 -29.80
CA VAL A 214 -26.57 10.64 -30.53
C VAL A 214 -26.47 11.99 -29.83
N HIS A 215 -25.25 12.44 -29.58
CA HIS A 215 -24.96 13.79 -29.10
C HIS A 215 -24.28 14.56 -30.24
N VAL A 216 -24.80 15.73 -30.61
CA VAL A 216 -24.21 16.57 -31.65
C VAL A 216 -23.23 17.54 -31.00
N ILE A 217 -21.95 17.41 -31.31
CA ILE A 217 -20.88 18.27 -30.81
C ILE A 217 -20.53 19.27 -31.91
N MET A 218 -20.94 20.52 -31.69
CA MET A 218 -20.71 21.67 -32.55
C MET A 218 -19.42 22.37 -32.13
N GLU A 219 -18.30 22.03 -32.77
CA GLU A 219 -17.00 22.65 -32.51
C GLU A 219 -16.84 23.97 -33.28
N TYR A 220 -16.07 24.89 -32.69
CA TYR A 220 -15.67 26.15 -33.31
C TYR A 220 -14.27 26.57 -32.84
N LYS A 221 -13.54 27.30 -33.68
CA LYS A 221 -12.15 27.69 -33.46
C LYS A 221 -12.01 29.16 -33.06
N GLN A 222 -10.94 29.49 -32.36
CA GLN A 222 -10.55 30.88 -32.12
C GLN A 222 -10.43 31.65 -33.44
N GLY A 223 -11.03 32.84 -33.51
CA GLY A 223 -11.07 33.67 -34.72
C GLY A 223 -12.11 33.25 -35.76
N GLU A 224 -12.87 32.18 -35.53
CA GLU A 224 -14.01 31.81 -36.37
C GLU A 224 -15.14 32.84 -36.23
N ILE A 225 -15.93 33.04 -37.29
CA ILE A 225 -16.94 34.10 -37.40
C ILE A 225 -18.34 33.48 -37.49
N LEU A 226 -19.30 34.04 -36.75
CA LEU A 226 -20.73 33.71 -36.83
C LEU A 226 -21.52 35.02 -36.87
N GLY A 227 -22.02 35.40 -38.05
CA GLY A 227 -22.65 36.71 -38.24
C GLY A 227 -21.65 37.84 -37.93
N GLU A 228 -21.97 38.68 -36.94
CA GLU A 228 -21.10 39.76 -36.45
C GLU A 228 -20.16 39.32 -35.31
N TYR A 229 -20.28 38.08 -34.81
CA TYR A 229 -19.52 37.59 -33.67
C TYR A 229 -18.23 36.88 -34.09
N VAL A 230 -17.16 37.06 -33.31
CA VAL A 230 -15.89 36.35 -33.47
C VAL A 230 -15.61 35.53 -32.22
N ALA A 231 -15.28 34.25 -32.36
CA ALA A 231 -14.99 33.38 -31.23
C ALA A 231 -13.63 33.74 -30.57
N PRO A 232 -13.59 34.12 -29.28
CA PRO A 232 -12.34 34.53 -28.62
C PRO A 232 -11.42 33.34 -28.27
N ALA A 233 -11.95 32.13 -28.25
CA ALA A 233 -11.22 30.88 -27.99
C ALA A 233 -11.90 29.70 -28.72
N SER A 234 -11.13 28.65 -29.04
CA SER A 234 -11.66 27.41 -29.58
C SER A 234 -12.42 26.63 -28.49
N SER A 235 -13.65 26.20 -28.76
CA SER A 235 -14.48 25.44 -27.82
C SER A 235 -15.56 24.65 -28.57
N ARG A 236 -16.52 24.09 -27.82
CA ARG A 236 -17.63 23.28 -28.36
C ARG A 236 -18.94 23.55 -27.63
N PHE A 237 -20.03 23.46 -28.37
CA PHE A 237 -21.40 23.41 -27.86
C PHE A 237 -21.98 22.01 -28.13
N ILE A 238 -22.63 21.41 -27.14
CA ILE A 238 -23.18 20.05 -27.24
C ILE A 238 -24.70 20.12 -27.16
N THR A 239 -25.40 19.37 -28.01
CA THR A 239 -26.84 19.21 -27.88
C THR A 239 -27.29 17.77 -28.09
N SER A 240 -28.28 17.34 -27.30
CA SER A 240 -28.77 15.95 -27.29
C SER A 240 -30.26 15.83 -26.99
N HIS A 241 -30.84 14.73 -27.46
CA HIS A 241 -32.19 14.27 -27.10
C HIS A 241 -32.12 12.88 -26.44
N ASP A 242 -31.25 12.72 -25.42
CA ASP A 242 -31.09 11.44 -24.71
C ASP A 242 -32.32 11.12 -23.86
N GLN A 243 -32.98 10.01 -24.19
CA GLN A 243 -34.11 9.44 -23.45
C GLN A 243 -33.72 8.18 -22.65
N TYR A 244 -32.79 7.38 -23.18
CA TYR A 244 -32.50 6.03 -22.68
C TYR A 244 -31.43 5.99 -21.58
N SER A 245 -30.39 6.83 -21.60
CA SER A 245 -29.30 6.76 -20.61
C SER A 245 -29.81 7.08 -19.21
N GLY A 246 -30.77 7.99 -19.10
CA GLY A 246 -31.46 8.34 -17.86
C GLY A 246 -32.67 7.46 -17.53
N SER A 247 -32.92 6.37 -18.24
CA SER A 247 -34.15 5.56 -18.06
C SER A 247 -34.10 4.62 -16.84
N SER A 248 -35.25 4.40 -16.21
CA SER A 248 -35.36 3.46 -15.06
C SER A 248 -34.99 2.02 -15.45
N VAL A 249 -35.25 1.63 -16.71
CA VAL A 249 -34.92 0.32 -17.27
C VAL A 249 -33.40 0.08 -17.27
N VAL A 250 -32.62 1.03 -17.78
CA VAL A 250 -31.15 0.94 -17.80
C VAL A 250 -30.58 0.97 -16.37
N ILE A 251 -31.12 1.81 -15.48
CA ILE A 251 -30.74 1.85 -14.05
C ILE A 251 -30.95 0.48 -13.39
N GLU A 252 -32.12 -0.14 -13.57
CA GLU A 252 -32.37 -1.48 -13.02
C GLU A 252 -31.45 -2.55 -13.61
N MET A 253 -31.20 -2.51 -14.91
CA MET A 253 -30.30 -3.45 -15.58
C MET A 253 -28.86 -3.35 -15.07
N PHE A 254 -28.38 -2.14 -14.77
CA PHE A 254 -27.06 -1.94 -14.15
C PHE A 254 -26.97 -2.62 -12.78
N PHE A 255 -27.97 -2.46 -11.92
CA PHE A 255 -27.99 -3.13 -10.62
C PHE A 255 -28.21 -4.65 -10.70
N LYS A 256 -28.99 -5.14 -11.69
CA LYS A 256 -29.10 -6.57 -12.01
C LYS A 256 -27.75 -7.14 -12.47
N ALA A 257 -27.01 -6.41 -13.32
CA ALA A 257 -25.68 -6.80 -13.78
C ALA A 257 -24.63 -6.86 -12.67
N ILE A 258 -24.70 -5.97 -11.66
CA ILE A 258 -23.84 -6.03 -10.47
C ILE A 258 -24.05 -7.36 -9.73
N ALA A 259 -25.29 -7.79 -9.54
CA ALA A 259 -25.60 -9.08 -8.91
C ALA A 259 -25.15 -10.28 -9.78
N GLN A 260 -25.30 -10.17 -11.12
CA GLN A 260 -24.93 -11.22 -12.07
C GLN A 260 -23.41 -11.44 -12.20
N PHE A 261 -22.62 -10.37 -12.31
CA PHE A 261 -21.18 -10.46 -12.61
C PHE A 261 -20.29 -10.43 -11.37
N ASN A 262 -20.85 -10.16 -10.18
CA ASN A 262 -20.15 -10.09 -8.90
C ASN A 262 -18.83 -9.30 -9.01
N PRO A 263 -18.86 -8.00 -9.33
CA PRO A 263 -17.68 -7.22 -9.67
C PRO A 263 -16.75 -7.00 -8.48
N ASP A 264 -15.46 -6.80 -8.79
CA ASP A 264 -14.46 -6.33 -7.82
C ASP A 264 -14.53 -4.80 -7.63
N ILE A 265 -15.11 -4.06 -8.59
CA ILE A 265 -15.39 -2.61 -8.52
C ILE A 265 -16.61 -2.23 -9.35
N ILE A 266 -17.36 -1.24 -8.87
CA ILE A 266 -18.53 -0.67 -9.55
C ILE A 266 -18.23 0.79 -9.91
N ILE A 267 -18.49 1.16 -11.15
CA ILE A 267 -18.35 2.53 -11.66
C ILE A 267 -19.74 3.01 -12.11
N LEU A 268 -20.20 4.10 -11.50
CA LEU A 268 -21.45 4.78 -11.81
C LEU A 268 -21.16 6.18 -12.37
N SER A 269 -21.74 6.50 -13.52
CA SER A 269 -21.83 7.85 -14.10
C SER A 269 -23.15 8.00 -14.86
N GLY A 270 -23.35 9.13 -15.53
CA GLY A 270 -24.61 9.49 -16.21
C GLY A 270 -25.70 10.02 -15.27
N VAL A 271 -25.43 10.11 -13.96
CA VAL A 271 -26.39 10.68 -12.98
C VAL A 271 -26.68 12.15 -13.27
N HIS A 272 -25.74 12.88 -13.89
CA HIS A 272 -25.92 14.27 -14.33
C HIS A 272 -27.04 14.42 -15.39
N LEU A 273 -27.22 13.46 -16.30
CA LEU A 273 -28.25 13.48 -17.36
C LEU A 273 -29.68 13.54 -16.79
N LEU A 274 -29.88 13.10 -15.55
CA LEU A 274 -31.18 13.18 -14.88
C LEU A 274 -31.65 14.62 -14.63
N GLN A 275 -30.78 15.64 -14.75
CA GLN A 275 -31.18 17.04 -14.62
C GLN A 275 -32.24 17.47 -15.64
N ASN A 276 -32.20 16.89 -16.85
CA ASN A 276 -33.10 17.18 -17.97
C ASN A 276 -34.52 16.61 -17.78
N GLN A 277 -34.76 15.87 -16.69
CA GLN A 277 -36.02 15.21 -16.39
C GLN A 277 -36.84 16.07 -15.42
N ASN A 278 -38.17 15.95 -15.47
CA ASN A 278 -39.03 16.62 -14.49
C ASN A 278 -38.69 16.20 -13.05
N ARG A 279 -38.96 17.08 -12.08
CA ARG A 279 -38.54 16.91 -10.69
C ARG A 279 -39.03 15.60 -10.06
N GLU A 280 -40.23 15.14 -10.41
CA GLU A 280 -40.81 13.92 -9.85
C GLU A 280 -40.10 12.66 -10.36
N MET A 281 -39.97 12.50 -11.68
CA MET A 281 -39.25 11.39 -12.31
C MET A 281 -37.77 11.37 -11.88
N ARG A 282 -37.13 12.53 -11.83
CA ARG A 282 -35.75 12.70 -11.36
C ARG A 282 -35.58 12.19 -9.94
N MET A 283 -36.51 12.57 -9.04
CA MET A 283 -36.52 12.15 -7.65
C MET A 283 -36.84 10.67 -7.46
N GLU A 284 -37.70 10.08 -8.29
CA GLU A 284 -37.93 8.64 -8.32
C GLU A 284 -36.65 7.89 -8.70
N LYS A 285 -36.00 8.27 -9.80
CA LYS A 285 -34.75 7.67 -10.29
C LYS A 285 -33.62 7.79 -9.27
N LEU A 286 -33.44 8.95 -8.63
CA LEU A 286 -32.45 9.12 -7.55
C LEU A 286 -32.76 8.26 -6.30
N ARG A 287 -34.04 8.07 -5.94
CA ARG A 287 -34.45 7.15 -4.87
C ARG A 287 -34.17 5.68 -5.25
N LEU A 288 -34.41 5.30 -6.50
CA LEU A 288 -34.09 3.97 -7.03
C LEU A 288 -32.58 3.68 -6.96
N ILE A 289 -31.75 4.60 -7.46
CA ILE A 289 -30.28 4.49 -7.40
C ILE A 289 -29.83 4.37 -5.93
N LYS A 290 -30.26 5.29 -5.05
CA LYS A 290 -29.93 5.24 -3.61
C LYS A 290 -30.32 3.90 -2.97
N ARG A 291 -31.52 3.38 -3.25
CA ARG A 291 -32.00 2.10 -2.70
C ARG A 291 -31.07 0.95 -3.07
N ASN A 292 -30.66 0.86 -4.33
CA ASN A 292 -29.78 -0.21 -4.80
C ASN A 292 -28.33 -0.03 -4.31
N LEU A 293 -27.77 1.19 -4.27
CA LEU A 293 -26.43 1.47 -3.72
C LEU A 293 -26.27 1.03 -2.25
N MET A 294 -27.36 1.05 -1.48
CA MET A 294 -27.39 0.54 -0.10
C MET A 294 -27.42 -1.00 -0.01
N GLN A 295 -27.85 -1.70 -1.06
CA GLN A 295 -27.89 -3.17 -1.12
C GLN A 295 -26.58 -3.78 -1.64
N VAL A 296 -25.76 -3.00 -2.37
CA VAL A 296 -24.43 -3.43 -2.83
C VAL A 296 -23.54 -3.83 -1.65
N ASN A 297 -22.88 -4.99 -1.78
CA ASN A 297 -21.92 -5.55 -0.82
C ASN A 297 -20.91 -4.49 -0.36
N ARG A 298 -20.76 -4.31 0.96
CA ARG A 298 -19.89 -3.28 1.55
C ARG A 298 -18.41 -3.45 1.19
N ASN A 299 -17.99 -4.65 0.77
CA ASN A 299 -16.60 -4.94 0.37
C ASN A 299 -16.32 -4.68 -1.11
N THR A 300 -17.34 -4.39 -1.93
CA THR A 300 -17.18 -3.94 -3.32
C THR A 300 -17.23 -2.41 -3.35
N PRO A 301 -16.14 -1.70 -3.71
CA PRO A 301 -16.13 -0.25 -3.77
C PRO A 301 -16.97 0.25 -4.93
N ILE A 302 -17.72 1.33 -4.69
CA ILE A 302 -18.46 2.07 -5.72
C ILE A 302 -17.76 3.40 -5.97
N HIS A 303 -17.49 3.70 -7.24
CA HIS A 303 -17.01 5.00 -7.70
C HIS A 303 -18.13 5.74 -8.43
N LEU A 304 -18.38 7.00 -8.08
CA LEU A 304 -19.19 7.93 -8.85
C LEU A 304 -18.25 8.83 -9.64
N GLU A 305 -18.38 8.82 -10.97
CA GLU A 305 -17.79 9.84 -11.85
C GLU A 305 -18.87 10.88 -12.15
N LEU A 306 -18.61 12.14 -11.79
CA LEU A 306 -19.48 13.24 -12.17
C LEU A 306 -19.24 13.65 -13.63
N GLY A 307 -20.19 14.42 -14.15
CA GLY A 307 -20.04 15.16 -15.39
C GLY A 307 -20.78 16.48 -15.22
N SER A 308 -20.93 17.22 -16.32
CA SER A 308 -21.54 18.55 -16.32
C SER A 308 -22.95 18.56 -15.71
N ILE A 309 -23.11 19.20 -14.54
CA ILE A 309 -24.42 19.50 -13.93
C ILE A 309 -24.60 21.01 -13.91
N GLY A 310 -25.71 21.49 -14.44
CA GLY A 310 -26.12 22.90 -14.40
C GLY A 310 -27.29 23.20 -13.45
N ASP A 311 -28.09 22.20 -13.07
CA ASP A 311 -29.23 22.40 -12.17
C ASP A 311 -28.85 22.29 -10.69
N ALA A 312 -29.06 23.38 -9.94
CA ALA A 312 -28.76 23.46 -8.51
C ALA A 312 -29.62 22.50 -7.67
N ASP A 313 -30.91 22.33 -8.00
CA ASP A 313 -31.80 21.38 -7.30
C ASP A 313 -31.29 19.94 -7.49
N HIS A 314 -30.83 19.59 -8.69
CA HIS A 314 -30.23 18.28 -8.97
C HIS A 314 -28.91 18.06 -8.23
N VAL A 315 -28.00 19.06 -8.22
CA VAL A 315 -26.75 18.98 -7.43
C VAL A 315 -27.05 18.72 -5.95
N ALA A 316 -27.99 19.47 -5.36
CA ALA A 316 -28.37 19.31 -3.96
C ALA A 316 -28.87 17.88 -3.69
N GLU A 317 -29.65 17.29 -4.60
CA GLU A 317 -30.14 15.93 -4.43
C GLU A 317 -29.08 14.85 -4.69
N VAL A 318 -28.12 15.07 -5.61
CA VAL A 318 -26.96 14.19 -5.81
C VAL A 318 -26.05 14.18 -4.57
N LEU A 319 -25.74 15.36 -4.02
CA LEU A 319 -24.96 15.53 -2.79
C LEU A 319 -25.61 14.85 -1.59
N ASN A 320 -26.94 14.94 -1.43
CA ASN A 320 -27.63 14.39 -0.26
C ASN A 320 -28.08 12.92 -0.42
N ARG A 321 -28.26 12.41 -1.64
CA ARG A 321 -28.79 11.05 -1.89
C ARG A 321 -27.80 10.06 -2.47
N ILE A 322 -26.80 10.50 -3.23
CA ILE A 322 -25.90 9.59 -3.99
C ILE A 322 -24.49 9.62 -3.41
N VAL A 323 -23.87 10.81 -3.32
CA VAL A 323 -22.50 11.01 -2.83
C VAL A 323 -22.20 10.30 -1.49
N PRO A 324 -23.10 10.29 -0.48
CA PRO A 324 -22.83 9.62 0.79
C PRO A 324 -22.82 8.09 0.72
N HIS A 325 -23.31 7.51 -0.38
CA HIS A 325 -23.53 6.07 -0.57
C HIS A 325 -22.57 5.42 -1.58
N VAL A 326 -21.56 6.17 -2.07
CA VAL A 326 -20.44 5.66 -2.88
C VAL A 326 -19.15 5.74 -2.08
N ASP A 327 -18.13 4.94 -2.42
CA ASP A 327 -16.85 4.87 -1.70
C ASP A 327 -15.83 5.86 -2.26
N SER A 328 -15.93 6.19 -3.55
CA SER A 328 -15.04 7.10 -4.27
C SER A 328 -15.82 8.06 -5.16
N LEU A 329 -15.34 9.30 -5.28
CA LEU A 329 -15.87 10.35 -6.16
C LEU A 329 -14.79 10.81 -7.14
N GLY A 330 -15.14 11.09 -8.40
CA GLY A 330 -14.30 11.77 -9.38
C GLY A 330 -15.00 13.03 -9.89
N LEU A 331 -14.26 14.15 -9.99
CA LEU A 331 -14.78 15.45 -10.39
C LEU A 331 -13.68 16.47 -10.76
N ASN A 332 -14.08 17.53 -11.48
CA ASN A 332 -13.25 18.67 -11.88
C ASN A 332 -13.48 19.96 -11.07
N GLU A 333 -12.79 21.05 -11.43
CA GLU A 333 -12.93 22.37 -10.79
C GLU A 333 -14.33 22.98 -10.89
N GLN A 334 -15.06 22.74 -11.98
CA GLN A 334 -16.39 23.31 -12.20
C GLN A 334 -17.41 22.62 -11.28
N GLU A 335 -17.38 21.28 -11.26
CA GLU A 335 -18.23 20.46 -10.39
C GLU A 335 -17.95 20.72 -8.91
N LEU A 336 -16.68 20.83 -8.50
CA LEU A 336 -16.33 21.13 -7.11
C LEU A 336 -16.79 22.52 -6.67
N ALA A 337 -16.55 23.55 -7.51
CA ALA A 337 -17.00 24.90 -7.23
C ALA A 337 -18.53 24.98 -7.16
N PHE A 338 -19.24 24.27 -8.04
CA PHE A 338 -20.71 24.24 -8.05
C PHE A 338 -21.28 23.49 -6.83
N PHE A 339 -20.66 22.36 -6.44
CA PHE A 339 -21.01 21.66 -5.21
C PHE A 339 -20.87 22.56 -3.99
N SER A 340 -19.77 23.33 -3.91
CA SER A 340 -19.57 24.30 -2.84
C SER A 340 -20.61 25.42 -2.88
N HIS A 341 -20.87 26.00 -4.05
CA HIS A 341 -21.88 27.05 -4.24
C HIS A 341 -23.28 26.61 -3.79
N VAL A 342 -23.76 25.45 -4.25
CA VAL A 342 -25.11 24.94 -3.97
C VAL A 342 -25.30 24.54 -2.50
N ALA A 343 -24.30 23.95 -1.86
CA ALA A 343 -24.39 23.50 -0.47
C ALA A 343 -23.76 24.46 0.55
N ASN A 344 -23.49 25.72 0.15
CA ASN A 344 -22.92 26.78 0.98
C ASN A 344 -21.59 26.38 1.68
N GLY A 345 -20.69 25.78 0.89
CA GLY A 345 -19.34 25.39 1.31
C GLY A 345 -18.29 26.51 1.18
N PRO A 346 -16.99 26.18 1.31
CA PRO A 346 -15.92 27.16 1.17
C PRO A 346 -15.82 27.75 -0.25
N TYR A 347 -15.65 29.06 -0.36
CA TYR A 347 -15.46 29.78 -1.63
C TYR A 347 -16.64 29.65 -2.63
N THR A 348 -17.89 29.81 -2.15
CA THR A 348 -19.10 29.85 -2.99
C THR A 348 -19.08 30.95 -4.07
N ASP A 349 -18.27 31.98 -3.88
CA ASP A 349 -18.01 33.13 -4.76
C ASP A 349 -17.17 32.79 -6.01
N LEU A 350 -16.54 31.61 -6.04
CA LEU A 350 -15.74 31.17 -7.20
C LEU A 350 -16.57 30.64 -8.37
N TYR A 351 -17.84 30.28 -8.17
CA TYR A 351 -18.68 29.73 -9.23
C TYR A 351 -19.38 30.85 -10.02
N PRO A 352 -19.36 30.84 -11.36
CA PRO A 352 -18.73 29.83 -12.24
C PRO A 352 -17.22 30.05 -12.41
N ILE A 353 -16.44 28.96 -12.37
CA ILE A 353 -14.98 29.00 -12.48
C ILE A 353 -14.50 28.62 -13.89
N ALA A 354 -13.53 29.38 -14.40
CA ALA A 354 -12.85 29.05 -15.65
C ALA A 354 -11.85 27.87 -15.44
N PRO A 355 -11.73 26.93 -16.40
CA PRO A 355 -10.79 25.82 -16.29
C PRO A 355 -9.34 26.28 -16.04
N GLY A 356 -8.65 25.62 -15.11
CA GLY A 356 -7.27 25.92 -14.71
C GLY A 356 -7.08 27.21 -13.89
N ALA A 357 -8.12 28.01 -13.63
CA ALA A 357 -8.02 29.27 -12.88
C ALA A 357 -8.01 29.09 -11.34
N VAL A 358 -8.23 27.87 -10.83
CA VAL A 358 -8.38 27.62 -9.40
C VAL A 358 -7.03 27.46 -8.68
N HIS A 359 -6.88 28.11 -7.51
CA HIS A 359 -5.71 27.91 -6.66
C HIS A 359 -5.85 26.64 -5.81
N VAL A 360 -4.76 25.85 -5.71
CA VAL A 360 -4.74 24.54 -5.05
C VAL A 360 -5.26 24.59 -3.61
N HIS A 361 -4.84 25.58 -2.80
CA HIS A 361 -5.34 25.70 -1.42
C HIS A 361 -6.86 25.88 -1.30
N LYS A 362 -7.51 26.56 -2.26
CA LYS A 362 -8.97 26.71 -2.27
C LYS A 362 -9.65 25.36 -2.57
N VAL A 363 -9.09 24.61 -3.53
CA VAL A 363 -9.53 23.24 -3.83
C VAL A 363 -9.35 22.32 -2.63
N VAL A 364 -8.22 22.40 -1.92
CA VAL A 364 -7.94 21.57 -0.73
C VAL A 364 -8.94 21.85 0.40
N GLU A 365 -9.32 23.11 0.63
CA GLU A 365 -10.37 23.46 1.59
C GLU A 365 -11.76 22.96 1.16
N MET A 366 -12.13 23.09 -0.13
CA MET A 366 -13.39 22.53 -0.65
C MET A 366 -13.43 20.99 -0.58
N LEU A 367 -12.34 20.29 -0.94
CA LEU A 367 -12.25 18.83 -0.85
C LEU A 367 -12.27 18.34 0.61
N TYR A 368 -11.64 19.07 1.53
CA TYR A 368 -11.72 18.80 2.96
C TYR A 368 -13.16 18.93 3.47
N TRP A 369 -13.84 20.02 3.13
CA TRP A 369 -15.26 20.23 3.46
C TRP A 369 -16.16 19.14 2.88
N LEU A 370 -16.00 18.79 1.60
CA LEU A 370 -16.80 17.78 0.92
C LEU A 370 -16.65 16.40 1.59
N LEU A 371 -15.41 16.00 1.90
CA LEU A 371 -15.12 14.71 2.52
C LEU A 371 -15.47 14.66 4.02
N THR A 372 -15.44 15.77 4.75
CA THR A 372 -15.90 15.81 6.15
C THR A 372 -17.42 15.90 6.27
N THR A 373 -18.08 16.61 5.34
CA THR A 373 -19.54 16.84 5.37
C THR A 373 -20.33 15.64 4.83
N TYR A 374 -19.86 15.02 3.75
CA TYR A 374 -20.56 13.92 3.04
C TYR A 374 -19.79 12.58 3.06
N GLY A 375 -18.56 12.57 3.59
CA GLY A 375 -17.77 11.35 3.74
C GLY A 375 -18.08 10.55 5.00
N HIS A 376 -17.51 9.36 5.07
CA HIS A 376 -17.64 8.45 6.20
C HIS A 376 -16.88 9.00 7.42
N ASP A 377 -17.56 9.09 8.56
CA ASP A 377 -16.94 9.35 9.85
C ASP A 377 -16.95 8.09 10.72
N LYS A 378 -15.78 7.66 11.23
CA LYS A 378 -15.67 6.53 12.18
C LYS A 378 -15.42 6.99 13.62
N SER A 379 -15.20 8.30 13.85
CA SER A 379 -14.86 8.87 15.15
C SER A 379 -16.09 9.10 16.04
N ASP A 380 -17.23 9.42 15.42
CA ASP A 380 -18.51 9.62 16.09
C ASP A 380 -19.55 8.59 15.58
N PRO A 381 -19.93 7.57 16.39
CA PRO A 381 -20.97 6.60 16.05
C PRO A 381 -22.40 7.15 15.99
N GLU A 382 -22.68 8.30 16.61
CA GLU A 382 -24.01 8.94 16.62
C GLU A 382 -24.18 9.92 15.43
N SER A 383 -23.07 10.36 14.83
CA SER A 383 -23.09 11.16 13.60
C SER A 383 -23.85 10.47 12.47
N LYS A 384 -24.66 11.25 11.75
CA LYS A 384 -25.32 10.84 10.50
C LYS A 384 -24.30 10.28 9.47
N ASN A 385 -23.04 10.72 9.54
CA ASN A 385 -21.94 10.34 8.64
C ASN A 385 -21.34 8.96 8.98
N TYR A 386 -21.69 8.33 10.11
CA TYR A 386 -21.23 6.99 10.46
C TYR A 386 -21.70 5.89 9.49
N LYS A 387 -22.82 6.14 8.79
CA LYS A 387 -23.37 5.22 7.77
C LYS A 387 -22.91 5.53 6.35
N TYR A 388 -22.19 6.63 6.13
CA TYR A 388 -21.72 7.00 4.79
C TYR A 388 -20.54 6.12 4.34
N LYS A 389 -20.30 6.05 3.03
CA LYS A 389 -19.24 5.24 2.42
C LYS A 389 -18.06 6.07 1.89
N LEU A 390 -18.29 7.34 1.53
CA LEU A 390 -17.32 8.14 0.78
C LEU A 390 -16.03 8.33 1.59
N SER A 391 -14.93 7.89 1.00
CA SER A 391 -13.61 7.82 1.65
C SER A 391 -12.47 8.21 0.73
N ARG A 392 -12.72 8.42 -0.57
CA ARG A 392 -11.75 8.86 -1.59
C ARG A 392 -12.41 9.88 -2.52
N ILE A 393 -11.70 10.95 -2.85
CA ILE A 393 -12.05 11.88 -3.92
C ILE A 393 -10.84 12.01 -4.84
N HIS A 394 -11.07 11.88 -6.14
CA HIS A 394 -10.09 12.16 -7.20
C HIS A 394 -10.52 13.46 -7.88
N PHE A 395 -9.74 14.51 -7.64
CA PHE A 395 -9.93 15.80 -8.27
C PHE A 395 -8.94 15.94 -9.42
N HIS A 396 -9.44 16.25 -10.61
CA HIS A 396 -8.63 16.49 -11.80
C HIS A 396 -8.94 17.88 -12.36
N SER A 397 -7.90 18.70 -12.53
CA SER A 397 -7.98 19.97 -13.24
C SER A 397 -6.92 20.03 -14.33
N LEU A 398 -7.07 21.01 -15.23
CA LEU A 398 -6.17 21.17 -16.37
C LEU A 398 -4.67 21.22 -15.98
N THR A 399 -4.32 21.79 -14.82
CA THR A 399 -2.91 22.08 -14.45
C THR A 399 -2.37 21.26 -13.28
N PHE A 400 -3.23 20.62 -12.49
CA PHE A 400 -2.85 19.73 -11.38
C PHE A 400 -3.98 18.76 -11.02
N HIS A 401 -3.62 17.60 -10.46
CA HIS A 401 -4.57 16.65 -9.87
C HIS A 401 -4.34 16.52 -8.36
N LEU A 402 -5.41 16.20 -7.63
CA LEU A 402 -5.39 15.84 -6.21
C LEU A 402 -6.09 14.50 -5.98
N MET A 403 -5.52 13.65 -5.12
CA MET A 403 -6.26 12.56 -4.47
C MET A 403 -6.36 12.85 -2.99
N VAL A 404 -7.58 12.80 -2.46
CA VAL A 404 -7.89 13.07 -1.06
C VAL A 404 -8.61 11.86 -0.50
N TYR A 405 -8.19 11.35 0.66
CA TYR A 405 -8.82 10.18 1.26
C TYR A 405 -8.82 10.22 2.79
N ARG A 406 -9.78 9.50 3.38
CA ARG A 406 -10.01 9.40 4.82
C ARG A 406 -10.08 7.94 5.24
N GLY A 407 -9.34 7.57 6.28
CA GLY A 407 -9.24 6.19 6.78
C GLY A 407 -8.33 5.28 5.93
N THR A 408 -8.45 3.97 6.15
CA THR A 408 -7.48 2.95 5.70
C THR A 408 -7.93 2.11 4.52
N ASP A 409 -9.09 2.41 3.94
CA ASP A 409 -9.75 1.53 2.97
C ASP A 409 -9.06 1.58 1.58
N TRP A 410 -8.26 2.62 1.29
CA TRP A 410 -7.60 2.87 0.00
C TRP A 410 -6.07 2.89 0.10
N SER A 411 -5.39 2.47 -0.97
CA SER A 411 -3.92 2.42 -1.08
C SER A 411 -3.45 2.53 -2.55
N ASN A 412 -2.13 2.61 -2.77
CA ASN A 412 -1.46 2.85 -4.06
C ASN A 412 -1.79 4.21 -4.74
N LEU A 413 -2.36 5.15 -3.98
CA LEU A 413 -2.94 6.39 -4.51
C LEU A 413 -1.92 7.35 -5.16
N ALA A 414 -0.66 7.35 -4.73
CA ALA A 414 0.39 8.18 -5.37
C ALA A 414 0.72 7.71 -6.80
N ALA A 415 0.87 6.39 -6.99
CA ALA A 415 1.06 5.79 -8.32
C ALA A 415 -0.18 6.02 -9.20
N ALA A 416 -1.38 5.90 -8.62
CA ALA A 416 -2.64 6.16 -9.30
C ALA A 416 -2.79 7.61 -9.78
N LEU A 417 -2.46 8.58 -8.94
CA LEU A 417 -2.52 10.01 -9.27
C LEU A 417 -1.52 10.37 -10.38
N ALA A 418 -0.29 9.86 -10.30
CA ALA A 418 0.72 10.02 -11.35
C ALA A 418 0.28 9.39 -12.68
N ALA A 419 -0.34 8.20 -12.65
CA ALA A 419 -0.85 7.55 -13.85
C ALA A 419 -1.98 8.37 -14.51
N GLY A 420 -2.91 8.91 -13.71
CA GLY A 420 -3.94 9.83 -14.19
C GLY A 420 -3.35 11.09 -14.83
N ALA A 421 -2.42 11.77 -14.15
CA ALA A 421 -1.76 12.98 -14.65
C ALA A 421 -0.94 12.72 -15.94
N LYS A 422 -0.26 11.57 -16.03
CA LYS A 422 0.44 11.14 -17.25
C LYS A 422 -0.53 10.85 -18.41
N VAL A 423 -1.72 10.31 -18.14
CA VAL A 423 -2.74 10.05 -19.17
C VAL A 423 -3.35 11.35 -19.70
N ALA A 424 -3.57 12.36 -18.85
CA ALA A 424 -4.17 13.64 -19.23
C ALA A 424 -3.51 14.27 -20.48
N GLY A 425 -2.24 14.65 -20.37
CA GLY A 425 -1.50 15.30 -21.47
C GLY A 425 -1.33 14.40 -22.69
N ARG A 426 -1.05 13.11 -22.48
CA ARG A 426 -0.85 12.15 -23.57
C ARG A 426 -2.12 11.90 -24.37
N GLN A 427 -3.27 11.79 -23.73
CA GLN A 427 -4.54 11.62 -24.43
C GLN A 427 -4.97 12.91 -25.13
N ALA A 428 -4.76 14.07 -24.49
CA ALA A 428 -5.04 15.37 -25.10
C ALA A 428 -4.24 15.63 -26.39
N CYS A 429 -2.97 15.22 -26.42
CA CYS A 429 -2.09 15.30 -27.59
C CYS A 429 -2.11 14.04 -28.50
N GLN A 430 -2.95 13.04 -28.24
CA GLN A 430 -2.99 11.74 -28.94
C GLN A 430 -1.62 11.01 -29.05
N ILE A 431 -0.78 11.07 -28.00
CA ILE A 431 0.59 10.51 -27.99
C ILE A 431 0.56 8.99 -27.73
N SER A 432 0.70 8.21 -28.81
CA SER A 432 0.77 6.74 -28.83
C SER A 432 1.77 6.14 -27.83
N GLY A 433 1.42 4.98 -27.25
CA GLY A 433 2.18 4.33 -26.19
C GLY A 433 3.63 4.00 -26.58
N GLY A 434 4.59 4.48 -25.78
CA GLY A 434 6.03 4.27 -26.01
C GLY A 434 6.77 5.53 -26.44
N ASP A 435 6.09 6.50 -27.07
CA ASP A 435 6.74 7.76 -27.47
C ASP A 435 7.07 8.63 -26.24
N MET A 436 8.33 9.09 -26.16
CA MET A 436 8.85 10.03 -25.16
C MET A 436 8.80 11.49 -25.61
N ASN A 437 8.30 11.78 -26.81
CA ASN A 437 8.18 13.15 -27.30
C ASN A 437 7.27 13.99 -26.37
N THR A 438 7.87 14.96 -25.69
CA THR A 438 7.20 15.92 -24.82
C THR A 438 7.12 17.32 -25.43
N ASP A 439 7.51 17.52 -26.69
CA ASP A 439 7.62 18.84 -27.31
C ASP A 439 6.25 19.55 -27.37
N ASN A 440 5.18 18.76 -27.53
CA ASN A 440 3.78 19.22 -27.51
C ASN A 440 3.20 19.33 -26.09
N LEU A 441 3.96 19.02 -25.03
CA LEU A 441 3.55 19.14 -23.64
C LEU A 441 4.23 20.34 -22.96
N GLU A 442 3.60 20.88 -21.93
CA GLU A 442 4.16 21.95 -21.09
C GLU A 442 3.63 21.91 -19.66
N LEU A 443 4.43 22.42 -18.73
CA LEU A 443 4.01 22.66 -17.36
C LEU A 443 3.41 24.07 -17.21
N ARG A 444 2.10 24.17 -17.05
CA ARG A 444 1.39 25.45 -16.78
C ARG A 444 1.27 25.79 -15.28
N SER A 445 2.00 25.09 -14.41
CA SER A 445 1.94 25.30 -12.96
C SER A 445 3.07 26.20 -12.45
N SER A 446 2.83 26.93 -11.36
CA SER A 446 3.83 27.81 -10.76
C SER A 446 4.97 27.01 -10.09
N MET A 447 6.20 27.56 -10.13
CA MET A 447 7.38 26.93 -9.50
C MET A 447 7.27 26.79 -7.98
N SER A 448 6.43 27.61 -7.34
CA SER A 448 6.04 27.46 -5.94
C SER A 448 4.53 27.63 -5.81
N VAL A 449 3.89 26.74 -5.08
CA VAL A 449 2.42 26.67 -4.92
C VAL A 449 2.07 26.47 -3.45
N LEU A 450 1.16 27.30 -2.93
CA LEU A 450 0.54 27.06 -1.63
C LEU A 450 -0.52 25.96 -1.79
N LEU A 451 -0.26 24.80 -1.19
CA LEU A 451 -1.14 23.62 -1.23
C LEU A 451 -2.22 23.66 -0.17
N ASP A 452 -1.89 24.06 1.07
CA ASP A 452 -2.84 24.08 2.19
C ASP A 452 -2.52 25.24 3.12
N LYS A 453 -3.52 26.09 3.41
CA LYS A 453 -3.39 27.23 4.32
C LYS A 453 -3.38 26.81 5.80
N GLU A 454 -4.17 25.81 6.20
CA GLU A 454 -4.36 25.47 7.62
C GLU A 454 -3.10 24.86 8.25
N VAL A 455 -2.31 24.15 7.44
CA VAL A 455 -1.04 23.51 7.87
C VAL A 455 0.19 24.15 7.20
N GLU A 456 0.05 25.36 6.64
CA GLU A 456 1.09 26.14 5.95
C GLU A 456 1.90 25.33 4.90
N LYS A 457 1.25 24.40 4.21
CA LYS A 457 1.92 23.49 3.28
C LYS A 457 2.15 24.16 1.93
N SER A 458 3.41 24.44 1.62
CA SER A 458 3.85 24.80 0.26
C SER A 458 4.47 23.60 -0.49
N TYR A 459 4.43 23.68 -1.81
CA TYR A 459 5.17 22.82 -2.73
C TYR A 459 6.06 23.68 -3.63
N ASN A 460 7.36 23.40 -3.62
CA ASN A 460 8.29 23.93 -4.59
C ASN A 460 8.49 22.84 -5.65
N PHE A 461 8.28 23.19 -6.91
CA PHE A 461 8.32 22.23 -8.00
C PHE A 461 9.74 21.73 -8.23
N GLU A 462 9.90 20.41 -8.12
CA GLU A 462 11.11 19.70 -8.51
C GLU A 462 10.69 18.58 -9.48
N PRO A 463 11.16 18.54 -10.75
CA PRO A 463 10.79 17.50 -11.70
C PRO A 463 11.07 16.08 -11.20
N GLN A 464 12.11 15.94 -10.37
CA GLN A 464 12.56 14.71 -9.70
C GLN A 464 11.64 14.24 -8.56
N LYS A 465 10.79 15.14 -8.02
CA LYS A 465 9.86 14.88 -6.92
C LYS A 465 8.49 15.48 -7.28
N PRO A 466 7.79 14.90 -8.27
CA PRO A 466 6.58 15.50 -8.82
C PRO A 466 5.36 15.36 -7.89
N ILE A 467 5.42 14.46 -6.91
CA ILE A 467 4.35 14.25 -5.94
C ILE A 467 4.66 14.92 -4.61
N ALA A 468 3.69 15.66 -4.08
CA ALA A 468 3.63 16.06 -2.68
C ALA A 468 2.51 15.30 -1.96
N SER A 469 2.74 14.91 -0.71
CA SER A 469 1.68 14.42 0.19
C SER A 469 1.79 15.07 1.56
N TRP A 470 0.64 15.20 2.22
CA TRP A 470 0.51 15.72 3.58
C TRP A 470 -0.82 15.24 4.20
N MET A 471 -1.01 15.53 5.47
CA MET A 471 -2.19 15.15 6.23
C MET A 471 -2.74 16.37 6.98
N ARG A 472 -4.06 16.54 6.98
CA ARG A 472 -4.78 17.55 7.74
C ARG A 472 -5.80 16.82 8.62
N LYS A 473 -5.52 16.79 9.93
CA LYS A 473 -6.19 15.94 10.93
C LYS A 473 -6.14 14.46 10.52
N ASP A 474 -7.26 13.87 10.09
CA ASP A 474 -7.41 12.47 9.68
C ASP A 474 -7.64 12.29 8.16
N VAL A 475 -7.49 13.36 7.38
CA VAL A 475 -7.59 13.35 5.92
C VAL A 475 -6.21 13.51 5.30
N VAL A 476 -5.87 12.63 4.36
CA VAL A 476 -4.60 12.63 3.62
C VAL A 476 -4.80 13.17 2.22
N PHE A 477 -3.89 14.05 1.80
CA PHE A 477 -3.87 14.70 0.49
C PHE A 477 -2.62 14.29 -0.28
N ILE A 478 -2.78 14.06 -1.58
CA ILE A 478 -1.71 13.76 -2.53
C ILE A 478 -1.90 14.68 -3.74
N PHE A 479 -0.85 15.39 -4.13
CA PHE A 479 -0.81 16.38 -5.21
C PHE A 479 0.21 15.99 -6.28
N THR A 480 -0.11 16.24 -7.55
CA THR A 480 0.85 16.26 -8.67
C THR A 480 0.46 17.37 -9.64
N PRO A 481 1.41 18.08 -10.27
CA PRO A 481 1.11 18.89 -11.44
C PRO A 481 0.67 18.01 -12.62
N VAL A 482 0.18 18.64 -13.69
CA VAL A 482 -0.14 17.99 -14.97
C VAL A 482 0.73 18.59 -16.08
N LEU A 483 1.12 17.74 -17.04
CA LEU A 483 1.69 18.19 -18.30
C LEU A 483 0.56 18.44 -19.29
N VAL A 484 0.33 19.70 -19.62
CA VAL A 484 -0.77 20.17 -20.47
C VAL A 484 -0.36 20.02 -21.93
N CYS A 485 -1.28 19.57 -22.78
CA CYS A 485 -1.06 19.58 -24.23
C CYS A 485 -1.16 21.01 -24.76
N LYS A 486 -0.12 21.48 -25.48
CA LYS A 486 -0.08 22.81 -26.13
C LYS A 486 -1.16 22.96 -27.19
N PHE A 487 -1.36 21.90 -27.98
CA PHE A 487 -2.27 21.85 -29.11
C PHE A 487 -3.18 20.62 -28.99
N PRO A 488 -4.20 20.64 -28.12
CA PRO A 488 -5.04 19.49 -27.86
C PRO A 488 -5.83 19.08 -29.12
N THR A 489 -5.67 17.82 -29.53
CA THR A 489 -6.37 17.20 -30.67
C THR A 489 -7.54 16.32 -30.23
N LYS A 490 -7.65 15.98 -28.93
CA LYS A 490 -8.83 15.34 -28.34
C LYS A 490 -9.04 15.83 -26.90
N THR A 491 -10.12 16.56 -26.64
CA THR A 491 -10.48 17.00 -25.28
C THR A 491 -11.59 16.17 -24.64
N VAL A 492 -12.50 15.63 -25.45
CA VAL A 492 -13.62 14.78 -24.98
C VAL A 492 -13.09 13.46 -24.40
N GLY A 493 -13.61 13.08 -23.22
CA GLY A 493 -13.24 11.85 -22.52
C GLY A 493 -11.84 11.82 -21.90
N VAL A 494 -11.16 12.97 -21.80
CA VAL A 494 -9.87 13.07 -21.11
C VAL A 494 -10.05 12.87 -19.60
N ASP A 495 -11.04 13.53 -19.00
CA ASP A 495 -11.40 13.40 -17.57
C ASP A 495 -11.78 11.95 -17.20
N ASP A 496 -12.69 11.34 -17.97
CA ASP A 496 -13.07 9.92 -17.81
C ASP A 496 -11.86 8.98 -17.85
N ALA A 497 -10.91 9.26 -18.74
CA ALA A 497 -9.70 8.46 -18.87
C ALA A 497 -8.71 8.70 -17.71
N ILE A 498 -8.64 9.92 -17.17
CA ILE A 498 -7.89 10.26 -15.97
C ILE A 498 -8.45 9.49 -14.77
N SER A 499 -9.77 9.55 -14.56
CA SER A 499 -10.45 8.88 -13.45
C SER A 499 -10.41 7.36 -13.57
N ALA A 500 -10.69 6.78 -14.75
CA ALA A 500 -10.56 5.34 -14.97
C ALA A 500 -9.12 4.85 -14.71
N THR A 501 -8.11 5.57 -15.20
CA THR A 501 -6.69 5.24 -14.95
C THR A 501 -6.36 5.32 -13.46
N GLY A 502 -6.70 6.43 -12.82
CA GLY A 502 -6.50 6.63 -11.39
C GLY A 502 -7.26 5.60 -10.54
N LEU A 503 -8.41 5.11 -10.98
CA LEU A 503 -9.17 4.11 -10.25
C LEU A 503 -8.57 2.71 -10.37
N ILE A 504 -8.18 2.25 -11.58
CA ILE A 504 -7.59 0.92 -11.77
C ILE A 504 -6.18 0.79 -11.15
N TYR A 505 -5.41 1.88 -11.09
CA TYR A 505 -4.16 1.90 -10.32
C TYR A 505 -4.38 2.04 -8.80
N SER A 506 -5.56 2.45 -8.34
CA SER A 506 -5.90 2.46 -6.91
C SER A 506 -6.17 1.05 -6.40
N GLN A 507 -6.09 0.87 -5.09
CA GLN A 507 -6.26 -0.43 -4.43
C GLN A 507 -7.16 -0.29 -3.20
N PHE A 508 -8.20 -1.13 -3.11
CA PHE A 508 -9.23 -1.04 -2.07
C PHE A 508 -9.32 -2.30 -1.22
N TYR A 509 -9.44 -2.14 0.11
CA TYR A 509 -9.73 -3.22 1.05
C TYR A 509 -10.61 -2.73 2.21
N ARG A 510 -11.62 -3.52 2.59
CA ARG A 510 -12.41 -3.28 3.79
C ARG A 510 -12.46 -4.54 4.65
N PHE A 511 -12.24 -4.38 5.95
CA PHE A 511 -12.36 -5.46 6.93
C PHE A 511 -13.71 -5.37 7.64
N GLU A 512 -14.49 -6.46 7.62
CA GLU A 512 -15.72 -6.54 8.41
C GLU A 512 -15.40 -6.73 9.91
N ARG A 513 -15.94 -5.83 10.74
CA ARG A 513 -16.12 -6.09 12.17
C ARG A 513 -17.30 -7.04 12.35
N SER A 514 -17.07 -8.36 12.35
CA SER A 514 -18.05 -9.28 12.92
C SER A 514 -17.90 -9.34 14.45
N CYS A 515 -19.03 -9.18 15.14
CA CYS A 515 -19.23 -9.54 16.55
C CYS A 515 -18.34 -8.87 17.63
N TYR A 516 -18.48 -7.56 17.81
CA TYR A 516 -18.48 -6.97 19.17
C TYR A 516 -19.69 -6.06 19.33
N GLY A 517 -20.49 -6.35 20.36
CA GLY A 517 -21.74 -5.62 20.65
C GLY A 517 -21.48 -4.21 21.18
N SER A 518 -22.48 -3.36 21.00
CA SER A 518 -22.53 -1.98 21.50
C SER A 518 -22.18 -1.86 22.99
N PHE A 519 -21.21 -1.01 23.28
CA PHE A 519 -21.10 -0.31 24.55
C PHE A 519 -20.97 1.18 24.27
N ASN A 520 -22.05 1.93 24.53
CA ASN A 520 -21.98 3.38 24.63
C ASN A 520 -21.14 3.73 25.87
N LEU A 521 -20.19 4.64 25.71
CA LEU A 521 -19.59 5.39 26.80
C LEU A 521 -19.63 6.87 26.42
N SER A 522 -20.65 7.54 26.94
CA SER A 522 -20.80 8.99 26.88
C SER A 522 -19.63 9.64 27.61
N LEU A 523 -18.80 10.38 26.88
CA LEU A 523 -17.76 11.23 27.45
C LEU A 523 -18.39 12.57 27.86
N GLU A 524 -18.80 12.66 29.12
CA GLU A 524 -19.14 13.95 29.72
C GLU A 524 -17.90 14.85 29.87
N ARG A 525 -18.18 16.15 29.90
CA ARG A 525 -17.25 17.28 29.86
C ARG A 525 -16.16 17.19 30.94
N PHE A 526 -14.91 17.47 30.55
CA PHE A 526 -13.93 18.08 31.45
C PHE A 526 -13.39 19.38 30.84
N ASN A 527 -13.45 20.45 31.62
CA ASN A 527 -13.13 21.82 31.22
C ASN A 527 -11.75 22.20 31.79
N VAL A 528 -10.84 22.72 30.96
CA VAL A 528 -9.40 22.85 31.28
C VAL A 528 -9.06 24.26 31.80
N ALA A 529 -9.85 24.77 32.75
CA ALA A 529 -9.82 26.20 33.10
C ALA A 529 -9.21 26.56 34.48
N GLU A 530 -9.09 25.62 35.43
CA GLU A 530 -9.12 26.01 36.86
C GLU A 530 -7.99 25.50 37.78
N ILE A 531 -6.87 24.97 37.26
CA ILE A 531 -5.67 24.67 38.09
C ILE A 531 -4.39 25.27 37.49
N MET A 532 -4.37 26.61 37.43
CA MET A 532 -3.13 27.40 37.42
C MET A 532 -3.27 28.57 38.40
N GLN A 533 -3.04 28.31 39.70
CA GLN A 533 -2.63 29.31 40.70
C GLN A 533 -2.35 28.67 42.07
N SER A 534 -1.08 28.39 42.38
CA SER A 534 -0.33 29.13 43.42
C SER A 534 1.08 28.55 43.55
N SER A 535 1.98 29.33 44.16
CA SER A 535 3.42 29.18 44.03
C SER A 535 4.12 29.09 45.38
N THR A 536 4.92 28.04 45.60
CA THR A 536 6.12 28.14 46.46
C THR A 536 7.13 27.08 46.05
N LEU A 537 8.38 27.48 45.87
CA LEU A 537 9.39 26.69 45.14
C LEU A 537 10.74 26.75 45.87
N SER A 538 11.07 25.71 46.65
CA SER A 538 12.47 25.39 47.02
C SER A 538 12.56 24.06 47.78
N LEU A 539 12.93 22.97 47.10
CA LEU A 539 13.92 21.97 47.53
C LEU A 539 14.03 20.82 46.52
N LEU A 540 15.28 20.38 46.30
CA LEU A 540 15.70 19.15 45.61
C LEU A 540 15.41 19.03 44.09
N TRP A 541 16.45 19.39 43.32
CA TRP A 541 16.76 18.87 41.98
C TRP A 541 16.64 17.32 41.94
N ARG A 542 16.28 16.67 40.82
CA ARG A 542 16.91 16.79 39.47
C ARG A 542 16.00 16.24 38.36
N GLU A 543 16.29 16.66 37.12
CA GLU A 543 15.85 16.06 35.83
C GLU A 543 14.35 16.11 35.45
N ASP A 544 13.93 17.24 34.88
CA ASP A 544 13.05 17.22 33.69
C ASP A 544 13.47 18.37 32.74
N SER A 545 13.30 18.18 31.43
CA SER A 545 13.72 19.13 30.40
C SER A 545 12.64 19.34 29.34
N ARG A 546 11.71 20.27 29.60
CA ARG A 546 10.80 20.81 28.58
C ARG A 546 10.47 22.29 28.75
N CYS A 547 10.47 22.97 27.59
CA CYS A 547 9.81 24.24 27.26
C CYS A 547 10.40 25.57 27.78
N ARG A 548 11.01 26.35 26.88
CA ARG A 548 10.38 27.42 26.04
C ARG A 548 11.31 27.70 24.84
N THR A 549 10.89 27.80 23.57
CA THR A 549 10.24 28.95 22.86
C THR A 549 10.86 30.33 23.19
N HIS A 550 11.19 31.22 22.25
CA HIS A 550 10.70 31.44 20.89
C HIS A 550 11.67 32.33 20.06
N ILE A 551 11.44 32.43 18.74
CA ILE A 551 11.88 33.52 17.81
C ILE A 551 13.39 33.60 17.47
N CYS A 552 13.73 33.29 16.21
CA CYS A 552 14.19 34.32 15.26
C CYS A 552 14.02 33.89 13.79
N LEU A 553 13.76 34.85 12.92
CA LEU A 553 13.57 34.70 11.48
C LEU A 553 14.92 34.64 10.72
N ARG A 554 14.80 34.21 9.45
CA ARG A 554 15.46 34.80 8.26
C ARG A 554 16.85 34.31 7.80
N ILE A 555 16.92 34.28 6.46
CA ILE A 555 18.07 34.45 5.57
C ILE A 555 18.87 33.20 5.16
N ASN A 556 18.58 32.81 3.92
CA ASN A 556 19.41 32.04 3.01
C ASN A 556 20.60 32.90 2.52
N ARG A 557 21.86 32.44 2.70
CA ARG A 557 22.98 32.51 1.72
C ARG A 557 24.40 32.34 2.31
N THR A 558 25.27 31.79 1.44
CA THR A 558 26.70 32.08 1.23
C THR A 558 27.84 31.51 2.11
N VAL A 559 28.82 30.95 1.38
CA VAL A 559 30.29 31.10 1.53
C VAL A 559 31.02 30.21 2.56
N VAL A 560 31.55 29.10 2.04
CA VAL A 560 33.01 28.87 1.80
C VAL A 560 34.01 29.33 2.88
N MET A 561 34.93 28.42 3.25
CA MET A 561 36.20 28.62 3.97
C MET A 561 36.16 29.02 5.46
N ARG A 562 36.43 28.02 6.31
CA ARG A 562 37.50 27.98 7.35
C ARG A 562 37.64 26.51 7.79
N ARG A 563 38.57 25.71 7.24
CA ARG A 563 40.00 25.61 7.61
C ARG A 563 40.18 25.61 9.15
N LEU A 564 40.47 24.45 9.75
CA LEU A 564 41.80 23.81 9.91
C LEU A 564 42.64 24.46 11.02
N TRP A 565 43.32 23.60 11.82
CA TRP A 565 44.12 23.88 13.03
C TRP A 565 43.25 24.02 14.31
N TYR A 566 43.63 23.48 15.50
CA TYR A 566 44.89 22.83 15.92
C TYR A 566 44.65 21.81 17.06
N PRO A 567 45.47 20.74 17.19
CA PRO A 567 45.47 19.85 18.36
C PRO A 567 46.61 20.14 19.37
N ALA A 568 46.49 19.55 20.56
CA ALA A 568 47.54 19.29 21.57
C ALA A 568 47.92 20.39 22.61
N VAL A 569 48.51 19.88 23.72
CA VAL A 569 49.14 20.54 24.90
C VAL A 569 48.19 21.39 25.78
N ILE A 570 48.22 21.43 27.12
CA ILE A 570 49.12 21.00 28.23
C ILE A 570 48.17 20.43 29.33
N ALA A 571 48.25 19.18 29.81
CA ALA A 571 49.24 18.53 30.70
C ALA A 571 49.21 18.95 32.20
N GLN A 572 49.38 17.94 33.07
CA GLN A 572 49.74 17.99 34.51
C GLN A 572 48.79 18.67 35.53
N ARG A 573 48.13 17.83 36.36
CA ARG A 573 48.19 17.73 37.85
C ARG A 573 46.87 17.11 38.35
N GLY A 574 46.83 16.10 39.22
CA GLY A 574 47.90 15.30 39.84
C GLY A 574 47.39 14.59 41.10
N VAL A 575 48.12 13.55 41.55
CA VAL A 575 48.03 12.90 42.88
C VAL A 575 46.95 11.81 43.11
N ARG A 576 47.39 10.53 42.91
CA ARG A 576 47.34 9.34 43.81
C ARG A 576 46.00 8.91 44.45
N GLN A 577 45.70 7.62 44.70
CA GLN A 577 46.32 6.29 44.48
C GLN A 577 45.18 5.24 44.64
N ARG A 578 45.17 4.05 44.05
CA ARG A 578 46.12 2.92 44.21
C ARG A 578 46.13 1.99 42.97
N ARG A 579 47.28 1.34 42.72
CA ARG A 579 47.45 0.13 41.87
C ARG A 579 47.09 -1.12 42.70
N SER A 580 46.96 -2.39 42.25
CA SER A 580 47.36 -3.21 41.07
C SER A 580 46.70 -4.62 41.26
N PRO A 581 46.90 -5.66 40.40
CA PRO A 581 47.56 -5.76 39.10
C PRO A 581 46.62 -6.27 37.98
N ALA A 582 47.14 -6.47 36.76
CA ALA A 582 46.38 -6.99 35.63
C ALA A 582 46.02 -8.47 35.77
N ALA A 583 44.74 -8.80 35.59
CA ALA A 583 44.32 -10.13 35.16
C ALA A 583 44.33 -10.19 33.62
N LYS A 584 44.74 -11.33 33.05
CA LYS A 584 44.66 -11.59 31.60
C LYS A 584 43.19 -11.53 31.12
N PRO A 585 42.92 -11.25 29.83
CA PRO A 585 41.62 -11.60 29.25
C PRO A 585 41.35 -13.08 29.52
N VAL A 586 40.15 -13.41 30.00
CA VAL A 586 39.82 -14.79 30.38
C VAL A 586 39.32 -15.53 29.14
N ASP A 587 39.93 -16.67 28.82
CA ASP A 587 39.76 -17.39 27.54
C ASP A 587 38.37 -18.03 27.31
N TRP A 588 37.39 -17.85 28.20
CA TRP A 588 36.05 -18.46 28.05
C TRP A 588 35.24 -17.92 26.85
N LEU A 589 35.63 -16.78 26.29
CA LEU A 589 35.02 -16.23 25.06
C LEU A 589 35.46 -16.95 23.77
N GLN A 590 36.29 -18.00 23.86
CA GLN A 590 36.66 -18.85 22.72
C GLN A 590 35.82 -20.16 22.60
N GLU A 591 34.98 -20.51 23.59
CA GLU A 591 34.14 -21.73 23.52
C GLU A 591 32.81 -21.58 22.73
N SER A 592 32.66 -20.53 21.91
CA SER A 592 31.61 -20.51 20.89
C SER A 592 32.06 -21.35 19.68
N ALA A 593 31.55 -22.58 19.58
CA ALA A 593 31.93 -23.62 18.61
C ALA A 593 32.36 -23.07 17.24
N THR A 594 33.61 -23.35 16.86
CA THR A 594 34.15 -22.95 15.56
C THR A 594 33.75 -23.96 14.48
N TYR A 595 33.87 -23.53 13.22
CA TYR A 595 33.59 -24.38 12.05
C TYR A 595 34.48 -25.64 11.98
N VAL A 596 35.61 -25.67 12.71
CA VAL A 596 36.53 -26.81 12.78
C VAL A 596 36.00 -27.90 13.71
N ASP A 597 35.39 -27.53 14.84
CA ASP A 597 34.90 -28.48 15.85
C ASP A 597 33.73 -29.33 15.33
N ALA A 598 32.93 -28.76 14.42
CA ALA A 598 31.85 -29.47 13.73
C ALA A 598 32.36 -30.51 12.71
N HIS A 599 33.64 -30.47 12.33
CA HIS A 599 34.19 -31.39 11.32
C HIS A 599 34.62 -32.73 11.93
N THR A 600 35.12 -32.73 13.17
CA THR A 600 35.66 -33.94 13.84
C THR A 600 34.57 -34.89 14.33
N ALA A 601 33.41 -34.35 14.74
CA ALA A 601 32.27 -35.14 15.24
C ALA A 601 31.53 -35.97 14.16
N VAL A 602 31.97 -35.92 12.90
CA VAL A 602 31.32 -36.58 11.74
C VAL A 602 32.06 -37.87 11.33
N VAL A 603 33.20 -38.20 11.95
CA VAL A 603 34.18 -39.16 11.39
C VAL A 603 34.22 -40.54 12.07
N ASP A 604 33.65 -40.73 13.26
CA ASP A 604 33.63 -42.06 13.95
C ASP A 604 32.26 -42.39 14.58
N PRO A 605 31.57 -43.47 14.15
CA PRO A 605 30.23 -43.82 14.63
C PRO A 605 30.18 -44.85 15.77
N PHE A 606 31.29 -45.22 16.44
CA PHE A 606 31.27 -46.27 17.48
C PHE A 606 31.70 -45.81 18.89
N THR A 607 30.73 -45.35 19.71
CA THR A 607 30.88 -45.35 21.18
C THR A 607 29.52 -45.37 21.90
N SER A 608 29.40 -46.18 22.95
CA SER A 608 28.16 -46.37 23.72
C SER A 608 28.04 -45.39 24.91
N SER A 609 26.80 -45.13 25.35
CA SER A 609 26.47 -44.17 26.42
C SER A 609 27.03 -44.60 27.80
N PRO A 610 27.57 -43.67 28.61
CA PRO A 610 28.32 -44.02 29.84
C PRO A 610 27.48 -44.14 31.13
N TYR A 611 26.14 -44.13 31.06
CA TYR A 611 25.28 -44.13 32.26
C TYR A 611 24.48 -45.43 32.44
N PRO A 612 24.51 -46.09 33.61
CA PRO A 612 23.71 -47.28 33.89
C PRO A 612 22.21 -47.01 33.88
N GLU A 613 21.45 -47.90 33.25
CA GLU A 613 19.99 -47.82 33.09
C GLU A 613 19.21 -47.83 34.42
N LYS A 614 19.86 -48.28 35.49
CA LYS A 614 19.29 -48.47 36.84
C LYS A 614 19.00 -47.14 37.55
N ASP A 615 19.88 -46.16 37.39
CA ASP A 615 19.80 -44.86 38.10
C ASP A 615 18.67 -43.99 37.55
N VAL A 616 18.34 -44.16 36.27
CA VAL A 616 17.23 -43.48 35.58
C VAL A 616 15.86 -43.95 36.10
N LEU A 617 15.76 -45.21 36.56
CA LEU A 617 14.51 -45.82 37.02
C LEU A 617 14.17 -45.48 38.49
N GLU A 618 15.16 -45.14 39.32
CA GLU A 618 14.95 -44.82 40.72
C GLU A 618 14.36 -43.41 40.91
N ILE A 619 14.81 -42.44 40.12
CA ILE A 619 14.29 -41.06 40.10
C ILE A 619 12.80 -41.00 39.75
N LEU A 620 12.29 -41.95 38.98
CA LEU A 620 10.88 -42.00 38.55
C LEU A 620 9.91 -42.54 39.61
N LYS A 621 10.39 -43.16 40.70
CA LYS A 621 9.52 -43.82 41.71
C LYS A 621 9.06 -42.92 42.86
N ASN A 622 9.78 -41.85 43.18
CA ASN A 622 9.60 -41.11 44.44
C ASN A 622 8.68 -39.87 44.35
N ALA A 623 7.60 -39.94 43.56
CA ALA A 623 6.70 -38.80 43.37
C ALA A 623 5.20 -39.18 43.34
N ASP A 624 4.62 -39.52 44.51
CA ASP A 624 3.16 -39.45 44.69
C ASP A 624 2.74 -39.06 46.14
N ALA A 625 1.44 -38.78 46.31
CA ALA A 625 0.90 -37.78 47.24
C ALA A 625 0.64 -38.19 48.70
N LYS A 626 0.62 -37.18 49.60
CA LYS A 626 -0.35 -37.07 50.72
C LYS A 626 -0.40 -35.67 51.38
N SER A 627 -1.50 -34.94 51.15
CA SER A 627 -2.29 -34.17 52.14
C SER A 627 -3.08 -33.03 51.47
N LEU A 628 -4.39 -33.03 51.67
CA LEU A 628 -5.35 -32.00 51.25
C LEU A 628 -6.46 -32.00 52.29
N SER A 629 -6.80 -30.84 52.87
CA SER A 629 -8.02 -30.70 53.66
C SER A 629 -8.91 -29.55 53.15
N GLU A 630 -10.17 -29.95 52.93
CA GLU A 630 -11.47 -29.28 52.85
C GLU A 630 -11.62 -27.77 52.61
N HIS A 631 -10.74 -26.91 53.13
CA HIS A 631 -10.78 -25.46 52.86
C HIS A 631 -10.71 -25.16 51.34
N ARG A 632 -9.99 -26.00 50.59
CA ARG A 632 -9.90 -25.92 49.12
C ARG A 632 -11.23 -26.19 48.40
N LYS A 633 -12.08 -27.11 48.88
CA LYS A 633 -13.35 -27.45 48.21
C LYS A 633 -14.33 -26.26 48.23
N ARG A 634 -14.47 -25.58 49.38
CA ARG A 634 -15.34 -24.40 49.54
C ARG A 634 -14.91 -23.21 48.68
N MET A 635 -13.61 -22.98 48.47
CA MET A 635 -13.14 -21.92 47.56
C MET A 635 -13.32 -22.24 46.08
N ILE A 636 -13.20 -23.51 45.67
CA ILE A 636 -13.31 -23.93 44.26
C ILE A 636 -14.74 -23.74 43.72
N GLU A 637 -15.77 -24.02 44.50
CA GLU A 637 -17.15 -23.76 44.08
C GLU A 637 -17.46 -22.27 43.95
N LYS A 638 -16.96 -21.43 44.87
CA LYS A 638 -17.15 -19.98 44.80
C LYS A 638 -16.44 -19.34 43.59
N HIS A 639 -15.35 -19.94 43.10
CA HIS A 639 -14.58 -19.44 41.95
C HIS A 639 -15.01 -19.96 40.57
N LYS A 640 -15.78 -21.06 40.47
CA LYS A 640 -16.27 -21.58 39.18
C LYS A 640 -17.14 -20.61 38.37
N LYS A 641 -17.63 -19.51 38.96
CA LYS A 641 -18.49 -18.51 38.31
C LYS A 641 -17.76 -17.33 37.63
N ARG A 642 -16.44 -17.19 37.71
CA ARG A 642 -15.69 -16.15 36.97
C ARG A 642 -15.01 -16.73 35.72
N LYS A 643 -15.56 -16.44 34.54
CA LYS A 643 -14.85 -16.62 33.26
C LYS A 643 -13.52 -15.86 33.34
N LEU A 644 -12.41 -16.46 32.89
CA LEU A 644 -11.17 -15.70 32.68
C LEU A 644 -11.45 -14.63 31.63
N THR A 645 -11.50 -13.38 32.08
CA THR A 645 -11.64 -12.21 31.22
C THR A 645 -10.38 -12.05 30.38
N GLN A 646 -10.62 -11.81 29.09
CA GLN A 646 -9.64 -11.50 28.06
C GLN A 646 -8.70 -10.38 28.54
N LEU A 647 -7.40 -10.66 28.64
CA LEU A 647 -6.38 -9.63 28.77
C LEU A 647 -6.35 -8.85 27.46
N ASN A 648 -7.07 -7.73 27.41
CA ASN A 648 -7.08 -6.82 26.29
C ASN A 648 -5.99 -5.77 26.48
N PHE A 649 -4.93 -5.84 25.66
CA PHE A 649 -3.81 -4.91 25.70
C PHE A 649 -3.93 -3.76 24.68
N ASP A 650 -5.04 -3.63 23.95
CA ASP A 650 -5.23 -2.60 22.90
C ASP A 650 -5.18 -1.16 23.44
N HIS A 651 -5.14 -0.99 24.77
CA HIS A 651 -4.93 0.28 25.46
C HIS A 651 -3.46 0.73 25.56
N ILE A 652 -2.48 -0.16 25.26
CA ILE A 652 -1.05 0.16 25.35
C ILE A 652 -0.58 0.79 24.03
N PRO A 653 -0.03 2.03 24.04
CA PRO A 653 0.48 2.70 22.84
C PRO A 653 1.50 1.86 22.05
N ILE A 654 1.54 2.04 20.74
CA ILE A 654 2.38 1.23 19.83
C ILE A 654 3.87 1.47 20.06
N GLU A 655 4.22 2.69 20.46
CA GLU A 655 5.56 3.12 20.87
C GLU A 655 6.07 2.45 22.16
N GLU A 656 5.21 1.80 22.96
CA GLU A 656 5.57 1.01 24.15
C GLU A 656 5.65 -0.52 23.85
N GLN A 657 5.49 -0.93 22.58
CA GLN A 657 5.55 -2.33 22.14
C GLN A 657 6.95 -2.74 21.65
N ILE A 658 7.35 -3.98 21.91
CA ILE A 658 8.66 -4.54 21.54
C ILE A 658 8.47 -5.78 20.68
N VAL A 659 9.04 -5.79 19.48
CA VAL A 659 9.08 -6.93 18.56
C VAL A 659 10.37 -7.73 18.77
N VAL A 660 10.29 -8.90 19.39
CA VAL A 660 11.44 -9.81 19.53
C VAL A 660 11.54 -10.72 18.30
N LEU A 661 12.73 -10.80 17.70
CA LEU A 661 13.09 -11.62 16.54
C LEU A 661 14.05 -12.74 16.97
N PHE A 662 13.76 -13.98 16.57
CA PHE A 662 14.56 -15.16 16.95
C PHE A 662 15.27 -15.78 15.74
N PRO A 663 16.62 -15.80 15.70
CA PRO A 663 17.39 -16.46 14.64
C PRO A 663 17.23 -18.00 14.65
N GLY A 664 17.61 -18.62 13.54
CA GLY A 664 17.36 -20.03 13.23
C GLY A 664 18.04 -21.05 14.16
N GLN A 665 17.63 -22.32 14.06
CA GLN A 665 17.93 -23.34 15.08
C GLN A 665 19.32 -24.00 15.03
N GLY A 666 20.21 -23.62 14.12
CA GLY A 666 21.34 -24.46 13.67
C GLY A 666 22.35 -24.93 14.74
N ALA A 667 22.34 -24.38 15.95
CA ALA A 667 23.28 -24.70 17.03
C ALA A 667 22.64 -25.33 18.29
N GLN A 668 21.32 -25.55 18.33
CA GLN A 668 20.62 -25.95 19.56
C GLN A 668 20.46 -27.46 19.71
N HIS A 669 20.96 -28.02 20.81
CA HIS A 669 20.91 -29.44 21.17
C HIS A 669 20.32 -29.65 22.58
N VAL A 670 19.81 -30.85 22.86
CA VAL A 670 19.31 -31.21 24.21
C VAL A 670 20.46 -31.09 25.22
N GLY A 671 20.23 -30.42 26.36
CA GLY A 671 21.28 -30.10 27.33
C GLY A 671 22.06 -28.81 27.07
N MET A 672 21.83 -28.10 25.97
CA MET A 672 22.42 -26.78 25.73
C MET A 672 22.12 -25.82 26.89
N GLY A 673 23.17 -25.24 27.49
CA GLY A 673 23.09 -24.41 28.69
C GLY A 673 23.37 -25.16 30.00
N SER A 674 23.57 -26.49 29.99
CA SER A 674 23.96 -27.26 31.18
C SER A 674 25.23 -26.71 31.84
N LYS A 675 26.31 -26.50 31.08
CA LYS A 675 27.58 -25.90 31.55
C LYS A 675 27.40 -24.55 32.26
N SER A 676 26.39 -23.76 31.89
CA SER A 676 26.14 -22.47 32.56
C SER A 676 25.49 -22.64 33.93
N MET A 677 24.91 -23.80 34.24
CA MET A 677 24.33 -24.11 35.55
C MET A 677 25.38 -24.51 36.59
N ASP A 678 26.61 -24.80 36.14
CA ASP A 678 27.78 -25.01 37.01
C ASP A 678 28.31 -23.68 37.59
N CYS A 679 27.89 -22.54 37.01
CA CYS A 679 28.10 -21.21 37.59
C CYS A 679 26.99 -20.87 38.60
N PRO A 680 27.32 -20.61 39.89
CA PRO A 680 26.33 -20.31 40.93
C PRO A 680 25.44 -19.11 40.60
N GLU A 681 26.00 -18.05 40.03
CA GLU A 681 25.30 -16.81 39.68
C GLU A 681 24.29 -17.05 38.55
N ALA A 682 24.65 -17.85 37.55
CA ALA A 682 23.77 -18.21 36.45
C ALA A 682 22.68 -19.20 36.90
N SER A 683 22.98 -20.18 37.76
CA SER A 683 21.94 -21.00 38.38
C SER A 683 20.95 -20.14 39.18
N LYS A 684 21.46 -19.19 39.99
CA LYS A 684 20.60 -18.27 40.75
C LYS A 684 19.69 -17.44 39.84
N LEU A 685 20.19 -16.98 38.70
CA LEU A 685 19.37 -16.29 37.69
C LEU A 685 18.29 -17.21 37.08
N TYR A 686 18.59 -18.48 36.82
CA TYR A 686 17.59 -19.47 36.42
C TYR A 686 16.53 -19.72 37.50
N ASP A 687 16.92 -19.74 38.77
CA ASP A 687 16.04 -19.96 39.91
C ASP A 687 15.11 -18.74 40.14
N GLU A 688 15.67 -17.52 40.12
CA GLU A 688 14.92 -16.25 40.18
C GLU A 688 13.95 -16.13 38.99
N ALA A 689 14.38 -16.44 37.76
CA ALA A 689 13.51 -16.45 36.59
C ALA A 689 12.41 -17.52 36.70
N SER A 690 12.71 -18.70 37.23
CA SER A 690 11.72 -19.77 37.45
C SER A 690 10.65 -19.37 38.47
N GLU A 691 11.03 -18.66 39.54
CA GLU A 691 10.07 -18.12 40.50
C GLU A 691 9.17 -17.04 39.86
N ILE A 692 9.73 -16.10 39.12
CA ILE A 692 8.98 -15.03 38.42
C ILE A 692 7.98 -15.63 37.42
N LEU A 693 8.43 -16.63 36.65
CA LEU A 693 7.65 -17.26 35.57
C LEU A 693 6.61 -18.28 36.08
N GLY A 694 6.78 -18.79 37.30
CA GLY A 694 5.89 -19.77 37.93
C GLY A 694 6.03 -21.19 37.37
N TYR A 695 7.14 -21.50 36.69
CA TYR A 695 7.51 -22.82 36.22
C TYR A 695 9.03 -22.96 36.18
N ASP A 696 9.51 -24.20 36.25
CA ASP A 696 10.94 -24.54 36.23
C ASP A 696 11.56 -24.26 34.84
N LEU A 697 12.22 -23.12 34.69
CA LEU A 697 12.89 -22.70 33.46
C LEU A 697 14.18 -23.51 33.23
N LYS A 698 14.88 -23.88 34.30
CA LYS A 698 16.11 -24.69 34.27
C LYS A 698 15.83 -26.03 33.60
N LYS A 699 14.80 -26.73 34.07
CA LYS A 699 14.28 -27.97 33.47
C LYS A 699 13.74 -27.77 32.06
N LEU A 700 13.08 -26.65 31.77
CA LEU A 700 12.61 -26.35 30.41
C LEU A 700 13.79 -26.24 29.43
N CYS A 701 14.88 -25.57 29.79
CA CYS A 701 16.08 -25.47 28.96
C CYS A 701 16.75 -26.84 28.71
N LEU A 702 16.82 -27.70 29.74
CA LEU A 702 17.43 -29.02 29.63
C LEU A 702 16.55 -30.03 28.86
N GLU A 703 15.23 -30.05 29.09
CA GLU A 703 14.34 -31.11 28.60
C GLU A 703 13.50 -30.74 27.36
N ALA A 704 13.14 -29.47 27.15
CA ALA A 704 12.10 -29.10 26.16
C ALA A 704 12.56 -29.17 24.70
N LEU A 705 13.85 -29.37 24.44
CA LEU A 705 14.40 -29.47 23.08
C LEU A 705 14.14 -30.82 22.40
N ARG A 706 13.52 -31.81 23.08
CA ARG A 706 13.13 -33.10 22.48
C ARG A 706 12.28 -32.99 21.22
N LEU A 707 11.36 -32.01 21.15
CA LEU A 707 10.59 -31.74 19.92
C LEU A 707 11.41 -31.12 18.80
N VAL A 708 12.43 -30.33 19.14
CA VAL A 708 13.35 -29.73 18.16
C VAL A 708 14.26 -30.81 17.57
N ASP A 709 14.77 -31.70 18.41
CA ASP A 709 15.56 -32.87 18.01
C ASP A 709 14.73 -33.85 17.15
N ALA A 710 13.52 -34.23 17.59
CA ALA A 710 12.62 -35.10 16.82
C ALA A 710 12.28 -34.50 15.44
N ARG A 711 12.04 -33.18 15.37
CA ARG A 711 11.82 -32.47 14.10
C ARG A 711 13.08 -32.47 13.23
N ALA A 712 14.25 -32.21 13.80
CA ALA A 712 15.51 -32.18 13.07
C ALA A 712 15.84 -33.54 12.46
N LYS A 713 15.70 -34.63 13.24
CA LYS A 713 15.87 -36.02 12.78
C LYS A 713 14.92 -36.38 11.66
N ALA A 714 13.61 -36.16 11.85
CA ALA A 714 12.61 -36.46 10.82
C ALA A 714 12.83 -35.67 9.50
N MET A 715 13.24 -34.40 9.59
CA MET A 715 13.58 -33.59 8.40
C MET A 715 14.91 -34.05 7.76
N HIS A 716 15.89 -34.50 8.54
CA HIS A 716 17.14 -35.06 8.04
C HIS A 716 16.93 -36.40 7.31
N GLU A 717 16.10 -37.30 7.85
CA GLU A 717 15.70 -38.57 7.21
C GLU A 717 15.01 -38.34 5.85
N CYS A 718 14.30 -37.23 5.68
CA CYS A 718 13.71 -36.86 4.39
C CYS A 718 14.78 -36.47 3.36
N ASN A 719 15.85 -35.78 3.78
CA ASN A 719 16.95 -35.38 2.90
C ASN A 719 17.79 -36.57 2.42
N GLN A 720 18.01 -37.58 3.27
CA GLN A 720 18.82 -38.76 2.89
C GLN A 720 18.23 -39.54 1.71
N ARG A 721 16.95 -39.35 1.38
CA ARG A 721 16.27 -40.05 0.28
C ARG A 721 16.62 -39.47 -1.10
N ILE A 722 16.92 -38.17 -1.19
CA ILE A 722 17.01 -37.45 -2.47
C ILE A 722 18.03 -36.31 -2.39
N SER A 723 19.04 -36.36 -3.27
CA SER A 723 20.01 -35.28 -3.46
C SER A 723 19.30 -33.97 -3.82
N SER A 724 19.35 -33.01 -2.90
CA SER A 724 18.58 -31.78 -2.94
C SER A 724 19.30 -30.67 -2.17
N GLY A 725 18.77 -29.45 -2.24
CA GLY A 725 19.37 -28.29 -1.59
C GLY A 725 18.52 -27.04 -1.77
N MET A 726 19.09 -25.88 -1.43
CA MET A 726 18.39 -24.60 -1.49
C MET A 726 19.25 -23.49 -2.11
N LEU A 727 18.65 -22.67 -2.97
CA LEU A 727 19.27 -21.49 -3.61
C LEU A 727 18.57 -20.22 -3.14
N THR A 728 19.35 -19.20 -2.79
CA THR A 728 18.82 -17.83 -2.67
C THR A 728 18.85 -17.19 -4.05
N VAL A 729 17.68 -16.80 -4.57
CA VAL A 729 17.53 -16.15 -5.87
C VAL A 729 17.06 -14.71 -5.69
N ARG A 730 17.71 -13.77 -6.40
CA ARG A 730 17.25 -12.39 -6.57
C ARG A 730 16.35 -12.31 -7.78
N VAL A 731 15.23 -11.63 -7.61
CA VAL A 731 14.19 -11.46 -8.62
C VAL A 731 13.82 -9.99 -8.77
N SER A 732 13.35 -9.63 -9.94
CA SER A 732 12.87 -8.32 -10.35
C SER A 732 11.51 -8.46 -11.05
N ALA A 733 10.92 -7.36 -11.50
CA ALA A 733 9.63 -7.39 -12.20
C ALA A 733 9.65 -8.18 -13.53
N ILE A 734 10.82 -8.38 -14.14
CA ILE A 734 10.99 -9.15 -15.39
C ILE A 734 11.37 -10.62 -15.14
N SER A 735 11.60 -11.03 -13.89
CA SER A 735 12.08 -12.37 -13.57
C SER A 735 10.99 -13.44 -13.72
N ARG A 736 11.19 -14.37 -14.64
CA ARG A 736 10.27 -15.48 -14.96
C ARG A 736 10.58 -16.73 -14.13
N LEU A 737 10.71 -16.55 -12.81
CA LEU A 737 11.14 -17.63 -11.89
C LEU A 737 10.15 -18.81 -11.87
N ASP A 738 8.84 -18.55 -11.97
CA ASP A 738 7.83 -19.61 -11.94
C ASP A 738 7.87 -20.49 -13.21
N GLU A 739 8.16 -19.90 -14.38
CA GLU A 739 8.47 -20.62 -15.62
C GLU A 739 9.76 -21.44 -15.46
N ALA A 740 10.83 -20.83 -14.96
CA ALA A 740 12.11 -21.50 -14.75
C ALA A 740 12.00 -22.72 -13.81
N MET A 741 11.22 -22.60 -12.72
CA MET A 741 10.94 -23.71 -11.83
C MET A 741 10.04 -24.79 -12.47
N ALA A 742 9.16 -24.42 -13.41
CA ALA A 742 8.35 -25.39 -14.15
C ALA A 742 9.22 -26.20 -15.14
N ASP A 743 10.08 -25.53 -15.89
CA ASP A 743 10.97 -26.17 -16.85
C ASP A 743 12.05 -27.02 -16.16
N ALA A 744 12.59 -26.56 -15.02
CA ALA A 744 13.45 -27.36 -14.15
C ALA A 744 12.78 -28.68 -13.72
N ARG A 745 11.48 -28.61 -13.33
CA ARG A 745 10.70 -29.80 -12.95
C ARG A 745 10.43 -30.71 -14.13
N ASN A 746 10.22 -30.18 -15.34
CA ASN A 746 10.02 -30.99 -16.54
C ASN A 746 11.29 -31.75 -16.91
N LEU A 747 12.46 -31.08 -16.92
CA LEU A 747 13.75 -31.74 -17.13
C LEU A 747 14.03 -32.85 -16.10
N ALA A 748 13.68 -32.63 -14.83
CA ALA A 748 13.81 -33.67 -13.81
C ALA A 748 12.89 -34.88 -14.08
N LYS A 749 11.65 -34.67 -14.55
CA LYS A 749 10.75 -35.78 -14.96
C LYS A 749 11.32 -36.55 -16.15
N GLU A 750 11.86 -35.86 -17.15
CA GLU A 750 12.46 -36.47 -18.35
C GLU A 750 13.64 -37.39 -17.99
N LYS A 751 14.41 -37.03 -16.95
CA LYS A 751 15.47 -37.87 -16.40
C LYS A 751 15.01 -38.96 -15.41
N GLY A 752 13.70 -39.07 -15.14
CA GLY A 752 13.18 -40.00 -14.13
C GLY A 752 13.48 -39.61 -12.67
N GLU A 753 13.93 -38.38 -12.42
CA GLU A 753 14.23 -37.86 -11.09
C GLU A 753 13.00 -37.25 -10.40
N LEU A 754 13.07 -37.03 -9.07
CA LEU A 754 12.02 -36.26 -8.40
C LEU A 754 12.02 -34.81 -8.88
N ALA A 755 10.92 -34.43 -9.51
CA ALA A 755 10.63 -33.08 -10.00
C ALA A 755 10.32 -32.08 -8.87
N LEU A 756 11.28 -31.85 -7.98
CA LEU A 756 11.20 -30.93 -6.87
C LEU A 756 11.87 -29.61 -7.22
N CYS A 757 11.09 -28.52 -7.32
CA CYS A 757 11.61 -27.16 -7.44
C CYS A 757 10.53 -26.18 -6.98
N GLU A 758 10.64 -25.67 -5.75
CA GLU A 758 9.58 -24.93 -5.04
C GLU A 758 10.15 -23.78 -4.23
N VAL A 759 9.44 -22.65 -4.12
CA VAL A 759 9.80 -21.60 -3.18
C VAL A 759 9.64 -22.14 -1.76
N SER A 760 10.69 -22.03 -0.95
CA SER A 760 10.78 -22.52 0.43
C SER A 760 10.81 -21.37 1.46
N ASN A 761 11.21 -20.15 1.06
CA ASN A 761 11.16 -18.97 1.93
C ASN A 761 10.95 -17.68 1.12
N TYR A 762 9.98 -16.86 1.55
CA TYR A 762 9.73 -15.52 1.05
C TYR A 762 10.49 -14.50 1.92
N LEU A 763 11.67 -14.05 1.47
CA LEU A 763 12.53 -13.17 2.27
C LEU A 763 12.08 -11.70 2.16
N PHE A 764 11.92 -11.20 0.94
CA PHE A 764 11.40 -9.87 0.60
C PHE A 764 11.11 -9.81 -0.91
N CYS A 765 10.43 -8.76 -1.40
CA CYS A 765 9.95 -8.67 -2.80
C CYS A 765 11.01 -9.09 -3.85
N GLY A 766 12.26 -8.65 -3.66
CA GLY A 766 13.39 -8.92 -4.55
C GLY A 766 14.22 -10.16 -4.26
N ALA A 767 13.89 -10.98 -3.24
CA ALA A 767 14.65 -12.19 -2.92
C ALA A 767 13.78 -13.33 -2.36
N LYS A 768 13.96 -14.53 -2.92
CA LYS A 768 13.30 -15.77 -2.48
C LYS A 768 14.36 -16.85 -2.23
N VAL A 769 14.01 -17.85 -1.43
CA VAL A 769 14.76 -19.12 -1.39
C VAL A 769 13.94 -20.17 -2.11
N VAL A 770 14.59 -20.92 -3.00
CA VAL A 770 14.02 -22.06 -3.73
C VAL A 770 14.66 -23.33 -3.18
N GLY A 771 13.85 -24.31 -2.77
CA GLY A 771 14.31 -25.67 -2.47
C GLY A 771 14.06 -26.58 -3.67
N ALA A 772 15.08 -27.33 -4.10
CA ALA A 772 14.97 -28.15 -5.30
C ALA A 772 15.88 -29.40 -5.26
N SER A 773 15.60 -30.39 -6.12
CA SER A 773 16.47 -31.54 -6.39
C SER A 773 17.72 -31.13 -7.17
N ALA A 774 18.79 -31.93 -7.14
CA ALA A 774 20.08 -31.60 -7.73
C ALA A 774 20.00 -31.12 -9.20
N THR A 775 19.30 -31.85 -10.08
CA THR A 775 19.09 -31.42 -11.49
C THR A 775 18.32 -30.10 -11.59
N CYS A 776 17.31 -29.89 -10.74
CA CYS A 776 16.54 -28.64 -10.73
C CYS A 776 17.37 -27.44 -10.24
N LEU A 777 18.28 -27.63 -9.28
CA LEU A 777 19.21 -26.59 -8.82
C LEU A 777 20.15 -26.18 -9.97
N GLN A 778 20.77 -27.16 -10.63
CA GLN A 778 21.69 -26.92 -11.74
C GLN A 778 21.00 -26.18 -12.89
N PHE A 779 19.78 -26.60 -13.27
CA PHE A 779 19.00 -25.90 -14.30
C PHE A 779 18.77 -24.42 -13.97
N LEU A 780 18.46 -24.08 -12.72
CA LEU A 780 18.27 -22.69 -12.30
C LEU A 780 19.58 -21.89 -12.28
N GLU A 781 20.70 -22.54 -11.95
CA GLU A 781 22.04 -21.92 -12.01
C GLU A 781 22.45 -21.63 -13.48
N ASP A 782 22.20 -22.57 -14.40
CA ASP A 782 22.55 -22.47 -15.82
C ASP A 782 21.66 -21.52 -16.62
N ASN A 783 20.37 -21.38 -16.25
CA ASN A 783 19.37 -20.63 -17.04
C ASN A 783 18.99 -19.26 -16.44
N GLN A 784 19.72 -18.76 -15.44
CA GLN A 784 19.36 -17.53 -14.72
C GLN A 784 19.19 -16.30 -15.63
N GLU A 785 20.02 -16.16 -16.68
CA GLU A 785 19.89 -15.10 -17.68
C GLU A 785 18.60 -15.22 -18.52
N ARG A 786 18.31 -16.43 -19.04
CA ARG A 786 17.14 -16.73 -19.88
C ARG A 786 15.81 -16.34 -19.20
N TYR A 787 15.73 -16.55 -17.89
CA TYR A 787 14.55 -16.22 -17.09
C TYR A 787 14.72 -14.93 -16.27
N ALA A 788 15.76 -14.13 -16.55
CA ALA A 788 16.03 -12.81 -15.98
C ALA A 788 16.01 -12.75 -14.43
N PHE A 789 16.58 -13.75 -13.76
CA PHE A 789 16.84 -13.74 -12.31
C PHE A 789 18.34 -13.91 -12.03
N HIS A 790 18.77 -13.81 -10.77
CA HIS A 790 20.17 -13.99 -10.39
C HIS A 790 20.29 -14.93 -9.18
N VAL A 791 21.06 -16.01 -9.31
CA VAL A 791 21.40 -16.89 -8.18
C VAL A 791 22.39 -16.17 -7.28
N VAL A 792 21.98 -15.80 -6.06
CA VAL A 792 22.84 -15.08 -5.11
C VAL A 792 23.84 -16.02 -4.45
N LYS A 793 23.37 -17.19 -4.01
CA LYS A 793 24.20 -18.26 -3.45
C LYS A 793 23.38 -19.54 -3.24
N ARG A 794 24.06 -20.68 -3.30
CA ARG A 794 23.60 -21.93 -2.68
C ARG A 794 23.72 -21.83 -1.16
N LEU A 795 22.71 -22.31 -0.45
CA LEU A 795 22.73 -22.33 1.02
C LEU A 795 23.49 -23.56 1.53
N PRO A 796 24.27 -23.44 2.63
CA PRO A 796 24.98 -24.56 3.23
C PRO A 796 24.01 -25.42 4.06
N VAL A 797 23.15 -26.16 3.36
CA VAL A 797 22.09 -26.99 3.92
C VAL A 797 22.01 -28.32 3.17
N SER A 798 21.74 -29.40 3.90
CA SER A 798 21.77 -30.78 3.37
C SER A 798 20.54 -31.22 2.57
N GLY A 799 19.58 -30.32 2.32
CA GLY A 799 18.42 -30.62 1.49
C GLY A 799 17.40 -29.50 1.36
N ALA A 800 16.35 -29.75 0.58
CA ALA A 800 15.30 -28.79 0.23
C ALA A 800 14.24 -28.64 1.34
N PHE A 801 14.62 -28.09 2.49
CA PHE A 801 13.71 -27.82 3.61
C PHE A 801 12.55 -26.88 3.21
N HIS A 802 11.40 -26.97 3.90
CA HIS A 802 10.18 -26.19 3.61
C HIS A 802 9.58 -26.40 2.20
N THR A 803 9.78 -27.59 1.64
CA THR A 803 9.12 -28.07 0.43
C THR A 803 8.41 -29.39 0.71
N ARG A 804 7.65 -29.92 -0.25
CA ARG A 804 7.01 -31.24 -0.15
C ARG A 804 7.97 -32.41 0.08
N LEU A 805 9.29 -32.23 -0.09
CA LEU A 805 10.28 -33.23 0.33
C LEU A 805 10.15 -33.59 1.81
N MET A 806 9.71 -32.62 2.63
CA MET A 806 9.56 -32.78 4.08
C MET A 806 8.23 -33.41 4.50
N ASP A 807 7.37 -33.84 3.57
CA ASP A 807 6.09 -34.48 3.89
C ASP A 807 6.28 -35.75 4.75
N GLY A 808 7.39 -36.47 4.58
CA GLY A 808 7.76 -37.62 5.42
C GLY A 808 7.97 -37.27 6.91
N ALA A 809 8.29 -36.02 7.24
CA ALA A 809 8.51 -35.56 8.60
C ALA A 809 7.21 -35.10 9.31
N ILE A 810 6.09 -35.03 8.59
CA ILE A 810 4.78 -34.60 9.11
C ILE A 810 4.26 -35.59 10.16
N GLU A 811 4.28 -36.90 9.89
CA GLU A 811 3.73 -37.90 10.82
C GLU A 811 4.62 -38.11 12.06
N PRO A 812 5.96 -38.23 11.95
CA PRO A 812 6.84 -38.21 13.13
C PRO A 812 6.61 -37.00 14.03
N MET A 813 6.45 -35.79 13.47
CA MET A 813 6.13 -34.60 14.25
C MET A 813 4.72 -34.66 14.87
N ARG A 814 3.72 -35.15 14.12
CA ARG A 814 2.34 -35.31 14.62
C ARG A 814 2.28 -36.26 15.81
N LYS A 815 2.99 -37.39 15.73
CA LYS A 815 3.15 -38.35 16.84
C LYS A 815 3.87 -37.72 18.02
N ALA A 816 5.02 -37.08 17.79
CA ALA A 816 5.76 -36.39 18.84
C ALA A 816 4.93 -35.31 19.56
N LEU A 817 4.08 -34.56 18.85
CA LEU A 817 3.15 -33.57 19.41
C LEU A 817 1.90 -34.16 20.09
N LYS A 818 1.58 -35.44 19.84
CA LYS A 818 0.49 -36.17 20.49
C LYS A 818 0.95 -36.78 21.81
N ASP A 819 2.14 -37.39 21.80
CA ASP A 819 2.72 -38.09 22.95
C ASP A 819 3.36 -37.11 23.94
N SER A 820 3.78 -35.92 23.47
CA SER A 820 4.28 -34.86 24.33
C SER A 820 3.16 -34.01 24.92
N LYS A 821 3.08 -33.99 26.25
CA LYS A 821 2.56 -32.83 27.00
C LYS A 821 3.66 -31.73 26.89
N VAL A 822 3.41 -30.54 26.31
CA VAL A 822 4.44 -29.49 25.98
C VAL A 822 4.06 -28.07 26.45
N TRP A 823 4.82 -27.38 27.34
CA TRP A 823 4.49 -25.99 27.80
C TRP A 823 4.96 -25.04 26.69
N VAL A 824 4.19 -24.93 25.62
CA VAL A 824 4.43 -23.91 24.61
C VAL A 824 3.89 -22.58 25.12
N ILE A 825 4.69 -21.91 25.95
CA ILE A 825 4.89 -20.46 25.71
C ILE A 825 5.45 -20.39 24.29
N VAL A 826 4.80 -19.65 23.40
CA VAL A 826 5.03 -19.78 21.95
C VAL A 826 6.33 -19.10 21.51
N CYS A 827 7.45 -19.77 21.82
CA CYS A 827 8.78 -19.50 21.32
C CYS A 827 9.38 -20.76 20.65
N MET A 828 8.65 -21.33 19.67
CA MET A 828 9.19 -22.37 18.78
C MET A 828 9.03 -22.04 17.29
N LYS A 829 9.89 -21.12 16.83
CA LYS A 829 10.84 -21.34 15.72
C LYS A 829 10.26 -21.92 14.41
N TYR A 830 9.71 -21.05 13.57
CA TYR A 830 10.58 -20.33 12.61
C TYR A 830 10.50 -18.84 12.98
N PHE A 831 10.80 -17.89 12.08
CA PHE A 831 10.82 -16.45 12.35
C PHE A 831 9.55 -15.96 13.07
N ASN A 832 9.57 -15.93 14.39
CA ASN A 832 8.45 -15.49 15.20
C ASN A 832 8.78 -14.08 15.67
N VAL A 833 8.00 -13.11 15.21
CA VAL A 833 7.88 -11.82 15.88
C VAL A 833 7.04 -12.04 17.14
N VAL A 834 7.58 -11.68 18.29
CA VAL A 834 6.85 -11.69 19.57
C VAL A 834 6.70 -10.26 20.05
N ASP A 835 5.45 -9.78 20.16
CA ASP A 835 5.12 -8.49 20.78
C ASP A 835 5.14 -8.64 22.31
N VAL A 836 6.18 -8.11 22.95
CA VAL A 836 6.37 -8.05 24.41
C VAL A 836 6.17 -6.60 24.86
N ARG A 837 5.44 -6.38 25.95
CA ARG A 837 5.05 -5.04 26.42
C ARG A 837 5.59 -4.79 27.82
N GLY A 838 6.20 -3.62 28.01
CA GLY A 838 6.94 -3.28 29.23
C GLY A 838 6.05 -2.74 30.35
N ARG A 839 5.62 -3.61 31.27
CA ARG A 839 5.44 -3.26 32.69
C ARG A 839 5.31 -4.53 33.53
N ALA A 840 6.12 -4.65 34.58
CA ALA A 840 6.05 -5.76 35.51
C ALA A 840 4.97 -5.48 36.55
N GLU A 841 3.76 -5.99 36.33
CA GLU A 841 2.74 -6.06 37.38
C GLU A 841 2.89 -7.35 38.19
N SER A 842 2.76 -7.21 39.51
CA SER A 842 3.19 -8.14 40.54
C SER A 842 2.72 -9.60 40.38
N SER A 843 3.69 -10.51 40.39
CA SER A 843 3.58 -11.97 40.24
C SER A 843 2.97 -12.66 41.48
N HIS A 844 1.64 -12.59 41.64
CA HIS A 844 0.96 -13.19 42.83
C HIS A 844 -0.26 -14.10 42.57
N GLN A 845 -0.50 -14.59 41.34
CA GLN A 845 -1.66 -15.48 41.04
C GLN A 845 -1.35 -16.75 40.23
N LEU A 846 -0.14 -17.34 40.33
CA LEU A 846 0.22 -18.54 39.55
C LEU A 846 0.85 -19.72 40.34
N LYS A 847 0.74 -19.77 41.67
CA LYS A 847 1.17 -20.94 42.46
C LYS A 847 0.08 -22.03 42.54
N THR A 848 0.14 -23.01 41.63
CA THR A 848 0.05 -24.49 41.86
C THR A 848 -0.61 -25.27 40.70
N ARG A 849 0.20 -26.03 39.95
CA ARG A 849 -0.13 -27.36 39.39
C ARG A 849 1.14 -28.02 38.83
N PHE A 850 1.82 -28.80 39.68
CA PHE A 850 2.86 -29.72 39.23
C PHE A 850 2.25 -31.11 38.99
N SER A 851 2.45 -31.63 37.79
CA SER A 851 2.20 -33.02 37.42
C SER A 851 3.03 -33.28 36.17
N SER A 852 3.82 -34.36 36.16
CA SER A 852 4.82 -34.64 35.13
C SER A 852 4.25 -34.61 33.71
N GLY A 853 4.85 -33.74 32.88
CA GLY A 853 4.45 -33.49 31.51
C GLY A 853 3.81 -32.12 31.30
N VAL A 854 4.13 -31.53 30.16
CA VAL A 854 4.42 -30.11 30.05
C VAL A 854 3.22 -29.31 29.43
N THR A 855 2.14 -29.94 28.95
CA THR A 855 0.82 -29.35 28.52
C THR A 855 0.75 -28.08 27.64
N LEU A 856 0.24 -28.20 26.39
CA LEU A 856 0.11 -27.10 25.41
C LEU A 856 -0.88 -26.02 25.83
N MET A 857 -0.46 -24.75 25.81
CA MET A 857 -1.29 -23.57 26.12
C MET A 857 -1.44 -22.62 24.93
N ALA A 858 -2.51 -21.82 24.96
CA ALA A 858 -2.67 -20.73 24.00
C ALA A 858 -1.65 -19.62 24.30
N PRO A 859 -1.02 -18.99 23.28
CA PRO A 859 -0.11 -17.88 23.48
C PRO A 859 -0.74 -16.77 24.31
N ARG A 860 0.01 -16.23 25.29
CA ARG A 860 -0.39 -15.04 26.07
C ARG A 860 -0.14 -13.75 25.28
N VAL A 861 0.99 -13.68 24.59
CA VAL A 861 1.44 -12.61 23.68
C VAL A 861 1.14 -12.94 22.22
N ASN A 862 1.11 -11.95 21.33
CA ASN A 862 0.93 -12.21 19.90
C ASN A 862 2.16 -12.91 19.32
N VAL A 863 1.95 -14.06 18.65
CA VAL A 863 3.02 -14.79 17.95
C VAL A 863 2.58 -15.16 16.55
N TYR A 864 3.46 -14.92 15.58
CA TYR A 864 3.16 -15.00 14.15
C TYR A 864 3.62 -16.34 13.56
N SER A 865 2.70 -17.05 12.90
CA SER A 865 2.95 -18.36 12.28
C SER A 865 3.59 -18.20 10.90
N ASN A 866 4.73 -18.85 10.73
CA ASN A 866 5.51 -18.86 9.49
C ASN A 866 4.81 -19.61 8.35
N TYR A 867 3.86 -20.51 8.69
CA TYR A 867 3.05 -21.22 7.71
C TYR A 867 1.89 -20.35 7.18
N THR A 868 1.19 -19.63 8.06
CA THR A 868 -0.01 -18.86 7.64
C THR A 868 0.34 -17.42 7.24
N GLY A 869 1.44 -16.86 7.75
CA GLY A 869 1.76 -15.44 7.66
C GLY A 869 0.94 -14.56 8.60
N LYS A 870 0.23 -15.16 9.57
CA LYS A 870 -0.72 -14.51 10.50
C LYS A 870 -0.42 -14.90 11.95
N VAL A 871 -1.02 -14.20 12.91
CA VAL A 871 -0.97 -14.59 14.33
C VAL A 871 -1.56 -16.00 14.51
N TYR A 872 -0.97 -16.83 15.38
CA TYR A 872 -1.53 -18.14 15.73
C TYR A 872 -2.94 -17.99 16.34
N ASP A 873 -3.83 -18.94 16.02
CA ASP A 873 -5.14 -19.04 16.67
C ASP A 873 -4.98 -19.35 18.18
N ARG A 874 -5.98 -19.03 19.00
CA ARG A 874 -6.04 -19.42 20.42
C ARG A 874 -6.43 -20.89 20.60
N LYS A 875 -7.03 -21.54 19.58
CA LYS A 875 -7.37 -22.97 19.57
C LYS A 875 -6.12 -23.85 19.46
N LEU A 876 -5.86 -24.64 20.50
CA LEU A 876 -4.73 -25.58 20.58
C LEU A 876 -4.64 -26.55 19.39
N ALA A 877 -5.78 -26.97 18.83
CA ALA A 877 -5.82 -27.83 17.64
C ALA A 877 -5.21 -27.14 16.41
N GLU A 878 -5.55 -25.88 16.17
CA GLU A 878 -5.03 -25.11 15.01
C GLU A 878 -3.56 -24.73 15.19
N ILE A 879 -3.10 -24.51 16.42
CA ILE A 879 -1.66 -24.33 16.72
C ILE A 879 -0.90 -25.61 16.34
N ARG A 880 -1.34 -26.79 16.80
CA ARG A 880 -0.72 -28.08 16.45
C ARG A 880 -0.73 -28.31 14.93
N ASN A 881 -1.87 -28.11 14.28
CA ASN A 881 -2.04 -28.23 12.83
C ASN A 881 -1.06 -27.34 12.06
N SER A 882 -0.92 -26.08 12.50
CA SER A 882 0.00 -25.10 11.91
C SER A 882 1.47 -25.49 12.09
N ILE A 883 1.88 -25.92 13.29
CA ILE A 883 3.27 -26.36 13.58
C ILE A 883 3.66 -27.57 12.72
N VAL A 884 2.74 -28.53 12.54
CA VAL A 884 2.97 -29.72 11.71
C VAL A 884 3.10 -29.32 10.23
N LYS A 885 2.16 -28.54 9.69
CA LYS A 885 2.17 -28.13 8.28
C LYS A 885 3.36 -27.25 7.90
N GLN A 886 3.89 -26.48 8.85
CA GLN A 886 5.05 -25.59 8.67
C GLN A 886 6.34 -26.32 8.26
N ILE A 887 6.45 -27.63 8.52
CA ILE A 887 7.64 -28.44 8.17
C ILE A 887 7.80 -28.57 6.65
N ALA A 888 6.71 -28.81 5.93
CA ALA A 888 6.69 -29.01 4.47
C ALA A 888 6.15 -27.81 3.68
N SER A 889 5.91 -26.68 4.35
CA SER A 889 5.35 -25.47 3.74
C SER A 889 6.33 -24.31 3.76
N PRO A 890 6.29 -23.40 2.76
CA PRO A 890 7.18 -22.25 2.69
C PRO A 890 7.03 -21.29 3.86
N VAL A 891 8.16 -20.73 4.28
CA VAL A 891 8.25 -19.70 5.32
C VAL A 891 7.79 -18.35 4.77
N LYS A 892 6.80 -17.74 5.42
CA LYS A 892 6.17 -16.48 5.04
C LYS A 892 6.72 -15.26 5.80
N TRP A 893 8.05 -15.12 5.84
CA TRP A 893 8.73 -14.06 6.60
C TRP A 893 8.37 -12.66 6.09
N GLU A 894 8.43 -12.44 4.77
CA GLU A 894 8.00 -11.19 4.14
C GLU A 894 6.58 -10.80 4.54
N GLN A 895 5.63 -11.75 4.50
CA GLN A 895 4.22 -11.49 4.80
C GLN A 895 4.01 -11.17 6.28
N ILE A 896 4.75 -11.79 7.19
CA ILE A 896 4.74 -11.47 8.63
C ILE A 896 5.23 -10.03 8.84
N LEU A 897 6.37 -9.65 8.26
CA LEU A 897 6.90 -8.29 8.37
C LEU A 897 5.96 -7.26 7.74
N GLN A 898 5.42 -7.52 6.55
CA GLN A 898 4.41 -6.65 5.94
C GLN A 898 3.16 -6.52 6.83
N LEU A 899 2.68 -7.59 7.47
CA LEU A 899 1.53 -7.54 8.38
C LEU A 899 1.81 -6.67 9.62
N LEU A 900 3.02 -6.72 10.17
CA LEU A 900 3.46 -5.83 11.25
C LEU A 900 3.56 -4.39 10.78
N TYR A 901 4.24 -4.13 9.67
CA TYR A 901 4.39 -2.78 9.14
C TYR A 901 3.04 -2.15 8.81
N ARG A 902 2.08 -2.90 8.25
CA ARG A 902 0.70 -2.43 7.99
C ARG A 902 -0.03 -2.01 9.27
N LYS A 903 0.29 -2.57 10.44
CA LYS A 903 -0.32 -2.18 11.73
C LYS A 903 0.29 -0.91 12.34
N HIS A 904 1.46 -0.46 11.87
CA HIS A 904 2.28 0.55 12.56
C HIS A 904 2.79 1.66 11.62
N GLN A 905 2.12 1.92 10.49
CA GLN A 905 2.60 2.89 9.49
C GLN A 905 2.65 4.33 10.05
N ASP A 906 1.61 4.72 10.78
CA ASP A 906 1.37 6.08 11.29
C ASP A 906 2.00 6.36 12.66
N TYR A 907 2.51 5.33 13.33
CA TYR A 907 3.09 5.42 14.68
C TYR A 907 4.63 5.40 14.64
N LYS A 908 5.26 5.74 15.77
CA LYS A 908 6.67 5.39 16.01
C LYS A 908 6.76 3.86 16.01
N PHE A 909 7.67 3.30 15.23
CA PHE A 909 7.76 1.85 15.10
C PHE A 909 8.15 1.21 16.44
N PRO A 910 7.60 0.04 16.79
CA PRO A 910 8.03 -0.70 17.98
C PRO A 910 9.52 -1.04 17.89
N THR A 911 10.17 -1.25 19.03
CA THR A 911 11.59 -1.65 19.05
C THR A 911 11.73 -3.09 18.56
N TYR A 912 12.57 -3.36 17.55
CA TYR A 912 12.83 -4.69 17.02
C TYR A 912 14.10 -5.26 17.62
N MET A 913 14.03 -6.35 18.39
CA MET A 913 15.18 -6.94 19.09
C MET A 913 15.52 -8.32 18.50
N GLU A 914 16.62 -8.45 17.73
CA GLU A 914 17.16 -9.77 17.35
C GLU A 914 17.97 -10.34 18.51
N VAL A 915 17.45 -11.40 19.14
CA VAL A 915 18.04 -12.05 20.31
C VAL A 915 18.93 -13.21 19.85
N GLY A 916 20.24 -13.05 19.98
CA GLY A 916 21.25 -14.03 19.62
C GLY A 916 22.49 -13.41 18.95
N PRO A 917 23.55 -14.20 18.73
CA PRO A 917 24.84 -13.70 18.24
C PRO A 917 24.84 -13.28 16.76
N GLY A 918 23.76 -13.55 16.03
CA GLY A 918 23.60 -13.17 14.62
C GLY A 918 22.99 -11.79 14.44
N ARG A 919 23.23 -11.20 13.26
CA ARG A 919 22.56 -9.96 12.77
C ARG A 919 21.82 -10.18 11.45
N GLN A 920 21.52 -11.45 11.14
CA GLN A 920 20.98 -11.83 9.84
C GLN A 920 19.51 -11.39 9.71
N LEU A 921 18.76 -11.41 10.80
CA LEU A 921 17.37 -10.94 10.78
C LEU A 921 17.31 -9.43 10.63
N GLY A 922 18.19 -8.67 11.28
CA GLY A 922 18.36 -7.23 11.06
C GLY A 922 18.77 -6.88 9.63
N ALA A 923 19.72 -7.61 9.05
CA ALA A 923 20.11 -7.43 7.66
C ALA A 923 18.95 -7.70 6.69
N MET A 924 18.11 -8.71 6.96
CA MET A 924 16.88 -8.96 6.20
C MET A 924 15.80 -7.89 6.46
N LEU A 925 15.61 -7.46 7.71
CA LEU A 925 14.69 -6.39 8.11
C LEU A 925 14.99 -5.09 7.36
N LEU A 926 16.27 -4.74 7.21
CA LEU A 926 16.74 -3.58 6.43
C LEU A 926 16.31 -3.64 4.96
N GLN A 927 16.27 -4.83 4.35
CA GLN A 927 15.80 -5.00 2.97
C GLN A 927 14.27 -4.88 2.84
N VAL A 928 13.52 -5.16 3.92
CA VAL A 928 12.04 -5.07 3.91
C VAL A 928 11.54 -3.68 4.36
N SER A 929 12.18 -3.06 5.34
CA SER A 929 11.86 -1.71 5.81
C SER A 929 13.05 -1.03 6.49
N LYS A 930 13.59 0.01 5.82
CA LYS A 930 14.56 0.92 6.41
C LYS A 930 13.99 1.72 7.59
N LYS A 931 12.67 1.90 7.70
CA LYS A 931 12.02 2.59 8.84
C LYS A 931 12.04 1.70 10.08
N ALA A 932 11.70 0.41 9.95
CA ALA A 932 11.78 -0.55 11.06
C ALA A 932 13.23 -0.77 11.53
N TYR A 933 14.17 -0.86 10.59
CA TYR A 933 15.59 -1.03 10.93
C TYR A 933 16.20 0.13 11.73
N LYS A 934 15.63 1.35 11.69
CA LYS A 934 16.05 2.45 12.59
C LYS A 934 15.69 2.21 14.06
N HIS A 935 14.75 1.31 14.32
CA HIS A 935 14.31 0.88 15.65
C HIS A 935 14.76 -0.56 15.94
N TYR A 936 15.74 -1.07 15.18
CA TYR A 936 16.29 -2.41 15.37
C TYR A 936 17.53 -2.38 16.26
N GLU A 937 17.57 -3.31 17.20
CA GLU A 937 18.68 -3.62 18.07
C GLU A 937 19.01 -5.11 17.98
N ASN A 938 20.29 -5.45 18.09
CA ASN A 938 20.74 -6.82 18.22
C ASN A 938 21.19 -7.05 19.67
N VAL A 939 20.43 -7.85 20.40
CA VAL A 939 20.82 -8.34 21.71
C VAL A 939 21.62 -9.62 21.50
N ALA A 940 22.91 -9.44 21.27
CA ALA A 940 23.88 -10.51 21.44
C ALA A 940 23.97 -10.86 22.93
N ALA A 941 24.10 -12.16 23.22
CA ALA A 941 24.38 -12.68 24.56
C ALA A 941 25.88 -12.61 24.86
#